data_AF-M1RLW0-F1
#
_entry.id   AF-M1RLW0-F1
#
_cell.length_a   1.000
_cell.length_b   1.000
_cell.length_c   1.000
_cell.angle_alpha   90.00
_cell.angle_beta   90.00
_cell.angle_gamma   90.00
#
_symmetry.space_group_name_H-M   'P 1'
#
loop_
_entity.id
_entity.type
_entity.pdbx_description
1 polymer ?
#
loop_
_entity_poly.entity_id
_entity_poly.type
_entity_poly.pdbx_seq_one_letter_code
_entity_poly.pdbx_strand_id
1 'polypeptide(L)'
;MKDMLKKFLNTKYFAFFFYLALAVVFWGIPMDFEFTSRLNISGDPAFYLWSIKWWPYAISHGLNPFLTKAFWAPFGQDLAWTTSVPSIALLFSPITLSFGPVLSYNLATILSLALAPFGIYLICKSINLSQSSSIFGGLIFFFSSYVWGQLLGHLTLYVVFVIPFLIYLFILRFKNEIGSKKYILISGILLALQFGISAEVYTTFITFSYIALFIMFYIFRKDEKYKKLILKTALESSLAVLLSALLLLPYLYYIFYRYVKEPLNAPSAYEADPLNFFIPTPITLLFGKLFEPISKKFIGNYSEEGAYLGLPLIFIIVSFIFASRRSKNRFYIFLSSLFIVLVIASFGPYLKSLGHRLLLVMPWYIFTKMPLIKNALPTRFTLYIDIVAAIISAIWFEKSNINKNIKYSISFLAILFLIPNLNMYRGSQIIYPSFISSGIYKKYIKQGENIIVFPTYGAYGVQGPLWQMKTDFYFNLSQVIAGPTPKELQEDKDVHWFLDHFIWGDMKSDINPCSEYSFLSYLSKSKVGAILVPEDYKNQNLQKLLDTSGLKPIEVGKVIIYQIDLSYLDSKLKEAKNECSKYFSDTFSTLLSSSQKFLSDGGNPSKLLPQYLEENGYLPKSFGYETGSAINWTKNGGWIGWWGCPDGKGKCFGVGVVGSIDKVKPIIDSYKSQALQIFFPYPKLYNPNSSQGTGELLMIFRDPEPKKNKDEQNYK
;
A
#
# COMPACT_ATOMS: atom_id res chain seq x y z
N MET A 1 41.18 -35.57 0.84
CA MET A 1 40.66 -34.17 0.71
C MET A 1 39.92 -33.92 -0.62
N LYS A 2 40.54 -34.15 -1.80
CA LYS A 2 39.87 -33.93 -3.12
C LYS A 2 38.56 -34.72 -3.30
N ASP A 3 38.50 -35.98 -2.88
CA ASP A 3 37.27 -36.78 -2.99
C ASP A 3 36.17 -36.39 -2.00
N MET A 4 36.54 -35.93 -0.80
CA MET A 4 35.58 -35.39 0.16
C MET A 4 34.97 -34.08 -0.36
N LEU A 5 35.80 -33.21 -0.94
CA LEU A 5 35.33 -31.98 -1.57
C LEU A 5 34.41 -32.29 -2.75
N LYS A 6 34.79 -33.24 -3.62
CA LYS A 6 33.97 -33.67 -4.76
C LYS A 6 32.63 -34.30 -4.32
N LYS A 7 32.62 -35.06 -3.21
CA LYS A 7 31.38 -35.58 -2.61
C LYS A 7 30.51 -34.44 -2.08
N PHE A 8 31.09 -33.50 -1.32
CA PHE A 8 30.37 -32.36 -0.76
C PHE A 8 29.73 -31.48 -1.84
N LEU A 9 30.47 -31.13 -2.90
CA LEU A 9 29.99 -30.32 -4.03
C LEU A 9 28.77 -30.93 -4.74
N ASN A 10 28.60 -32.26 -4.65
CA ASN A 10 27.48 -32.98 -5.24
C ASN A 10 26.30 -33.18 -4.26
N THR A 11 26.35 -32.62 -3.06
CA THR A 11 25.27 -32.74 -2.07
C THR A 11 24.25 -31.61 -2.17
N LYS A 12 23.05 -31.86 -1.63
CA LYS A 12 22.05 -30.83 -1.36
C LYS A 12 22.53 -29.77 -0.36
N TYR A 13 23.45 -30.14 0.53
CA TYR A 13 24.01 -29.21 1.53
C TYR A 13 24.86 -28.13 0.88
N PHE A 14 25.67 -28.50 -0.12
CA PHE A 14 26.41 -27.51 -0.91
C PHE A 14 25.47 -26.50 -1.57
N ALA A 15 24.38 -26.95 -2.22
CA ALA A 15 23.41 -26.04 -2.84
C ALA A 15 22.76 -25.10 -1.82
N PHE A 16 22.36 -25.61 -0.64
CA PHE A 16 21.83 -24.78 0.44
C PHE A 16 22.83 -23.71 0.91
N PHE A 17 24.06 -24.11 1.25
CA PHE A 17 25.09 -23.17 1.70
C PHE A 17 25.53 -22.19 0.61
N PHE A 18 25.48 -22.59 -0.66
CA PHE A 18 25.71 -21.71 -1.80
C PHE A 18 24.66 -20.60 -1.88
N TYR A 19 23.37 -20.92 -1.80
CA TYR A 19 22.32 -19.89 -1.79
C TYR A 19 22.34 -19.05 -0.51
N LEU A 20 22.69 -19.64 0.63
CA LEU A 20 22.86 -18.90 1.88
C LEU A 20 23.99 -17.88 1.79
N ALA A 21 25.15 -18.27 1.22
CA ALA A 21 26.25 -17.36 0.99
C ALA A 21 25.86 -16.23 0.03
N LEU A 22 25.15 -16.54 -1.06
CA LEU A 22 24.60 -15.52 -1.96
C LEU A 22 23.64 -14.57 -1.25
N ALA A 23 22.72 -15.09 -0.44
CA ALA A 23 21.78 -14.29 0.33
C ALA A 23 22.50 -13.35 1.30
N VAL A 24 23.48 -13.86 2.06
CA VAL A 24 24.30 -13.07 2.99
C VAL A 24 25.10 -12.00 2.26
N VAL A 25 25.67 -12.29 1.10
CA VAL A 25 26.44 -11.30 0.33
C VAL A 25 25.54 -10.24 -0.28
N PHE A 26 24.50 -10.64 -1.01
CA PHE A 26 23.65 -9.71 -1.76
C PHE A 26 22.73 -8.89 -0.84
N TRP A 27 22.32 -9.42 0.31
CA TRP A 27 21.60 -8.65 1.33
C TRP A 27 22.54 -7.92 2.30
N GLY A 28 23.70 -8.52 2.62
CA GLY A 28 24.68 -7.94 3.52
C GLY A 28 25.37 -6.70 2.98
N ILE A 29 25.70 -6.67 1.67
CA ILE A 29 26.33 -5.50 1.04
C ILE A 29 25.47 -4.23 1.21
N PRO A 30 24.16 -4.21 0.86
CA PRO A 30 23.31 -3.05 1.11
C PRO A 30 23.13 -2.67 2.59
N MET A 31 23.33 -3.62 3.50
CA MET A 31 23.20 -3.42 4.94
C MET A 31 24.55 -3.14 5.63
N ASP A 32 25.66 -2.98 4.89
CA ASP A 32 27.03 -2.92 5.43
C ASP A 32 27.34 -4.06 6.44
N PHE A 33 26.67 -5.20 6.29
CA PHE A 33 26.66 -6.35 7.22
C PHE A 33 26.22 -6.01 8.68
N GLU A 34 25.62 -4.84 8.92
CA GLU A 34 25.08 -4.41 10.22
C GLU A 34 23.61 -4.87 10.42
N PHE A 35 23.39 -6.18 10.54
CA PHE A 35 22.04 -6.77 10.56
C PHE A 35 21.18 -6.43 11.78
N THR A 36 21.73 -5.79 12.82
CA THR A 36 21.00 -5.44 14.05
C THR A 36 20.50 -3.99 14.07
N SER A 37 21.08 -3.12 13.25
CA SER A 37 20.85 -1.67 13.28
C SER A 37 20.46 -1.08 11.93
N ARG A 38 20.67 -1.79 10.83
CA ARG A 38 20.37 -1.31 9.48
C ARG A 38 19.23 -2.04 8.82
N LEU A 39 18.40 -1.24 8.14
CA LEU A 39 17.31 -1.71 7.31
C LEU A 39 16.96 -0.65 6.28
N ASN A 40 16.47 -1.05 5.11
CA ASN A 40 15.77 -0.12 4.23
C ASN A 40 14.40 0.20 4.87
N ILE A 41 14.30 1.34 5.54
CA ILE A 41 13.13 1.76 6.33
C ILE A 41 12.07 2.52 5.52
N SER A 42 12.26 2.74 4.22
CA SER A 42 11.27 3.46 3.42
C SER A 42 9.97 2.65 3.26
N GLY A 43 8.84 3.22 3.67
CA GLY A 43 7.50 2.62 3.48
C GLY A 43 7.13 1.58 4.56
N ASP A 44 6.64 0.42 4.13
CA ASP A 44 6.11 -0.66 4.98
C ASP A 44 7.09 -1.31 6.01
N PRO A 45 8.42 -1.33 5.83
CA PRO A 45 9.33 -2.02 6.75
C PRO A 45 9.19 -1.62 8.22
N ALA A 46 8.87 -0.35 8.52
CA ALA A 46 8.63 0.10 9.89
C ALA A 46 7.41 -0.61 10.52
N PHE A 47 6.34 -0.84 9.76
CA PHE A 47 5.17 -1.61 10.21
C PHE A 47 5.51 -3.09 10.39
N TYR A 48 6.34 -3.68 9.53
CA TYR A 48 6.78 -5.07 9.71
C TYR A 48 7.64 -5.25 10.97
N LEU A 49 8.56 -4.32 11.26
CA LEU A 49 9.31 -4.33 12.51
C LEU A 49 8.39 -4.24 13.73
N TRP A 50 7.44 -3.29 13.68
CA TRP A 50 6.42 -3.13 14.70
C TRP A 50 5.62 -4.43 14.90
N SER A 51 5.19 -5.06 13.81
CA SER A 51 4.42 -6.31 13.83
C SER A 51 5.22 -7.48 14.40
N ILE A 52 6.48 -7.65 13.98
CA ILE A 52 7.39 -8.69 14.49
C ILE A 52 7.53 -8.60 16.02
N LYS A 53 7.58 -7.39 16.57
CA LYS A 53 7.62 -7.17 18.01
C LYS A 53 6.24 -7.28 18.69
N TRP A 54 5.17 -6.84 18.04
CA TRP A 54 3.81 -6.83 18.59
C TRP A 54 3.29 -8.22 18.96
N TRP A 55 3.40 -9.21 18.07
CA TRP A 55 2.84 -10.55 18.32
C TRP A 55 3.37 -11.22 19.61
N PRO A 56 4.69 -11.38 19.80
CA PRO A 56 5.20 -11.95 21.04
C PRO A 56 4.94 -11.04 22.26
N TYR A 57 4.94 -9.71 22.09
CA TYR A 57 4.60 -8.78 23.17
C TYR A 57 3.15 -8.95 23.63
N ALA A 58 2.18 -8.92 22.71
CA ALA A 58 0.77 -9.04 23.04
C ALA A 58 0.45 -10.36 23.74
N ILE A 59 0.99 -11.48 23.24
CA ILE A 59 0.79 -12.80 23.84
C ILE A 59 1.40 -12.85 25.26
N SER A 60 2.63 -12.37 25.43
CA SER A 60 3.30 -12.42 26.74
C SER A 60 2.66 -11.51 27.80
N HIS A 61 1.93 -10.48 27.37
CA HIS A 61 1.22 -9.55 28.26
C HIS A 61 -0.28 -9.85 28.39
N GLY A 62 -0.76 -10.98 27.86
CA GLY A 62 -2.18 -11.36 27.92
C GLY A 62 -3.12 -10.45 27.12
N LEU A 63 -2.57 -9.71 26.14
CA LEU A 63 -3.33 -8.85 25.24
C LEU A 63 -3.87 -9.64 24.06
N ASN A 64 -4.93 -9.14 23.44
CA ASN A 64 -5.41 -9.68 22.18
C ASN A 64 -4.43 -9.29 21.05
N PRO A 65 -3.78 -10.24 20.36
CA PRO A 65 -2.81 -9.90 19.33
C PRO A 65 -3.48 -9.44 18.01
N PHE A 66 -4.77 -9.73 17.80
CA PHE A 66 -5.53 -9.29 16.62
C PHE A 66 -6.14 -7.91 16.82
N LEU A 67 -6.79 -7.67 17.95
CA LEU A 67 -7.48 -6.42 18.24
C LEU A 67 -6.59 -5.53 19.11
N THR A 68 -5.92 -4.57 18.49
CA THR A 68 -4.94 -3.70 19.17
C THR A 68 -5.43 -2.26 19.24
N LYS A 69 -5.10 -1.58 20.35
CA LYS A 69 -5.23 -0.11 20.49
C LYS A 69 -3.88 0.59 20.48
N ALA A 70 -2.81 -0.13 20.18
CA ALA A 70 -1.47 0.44 20.14
C ALA A 70 -1.34 1.49 19.03
N PHE A 71 -2.12 1.41 17.95
CA PHE A 71 -2.28 2.51 17.01
C PHE A 71 -3.75 2.72 16.65
N TRP A 72 -4.07 3.85 16.01
CA TRP A 72 -5.45 4.36 15.91
C TRP A 72 -6.15 4.51 17.27
N ALA A 73 -5.40 4.76 18.35
CA ALA A 73 -5.98 4.90 19.68
C ALA A 73 -6.95 6.09 19.75
N PRO A 74 -8.11 5.95 20.44
CA PRO A 74 -8.55 4.81 21.24
C PRO A 74 -9.36 3.75 20.45
N PHE A 75 -9.62 3.97 19.17
CA PHE A 75 -10.47 3.14 18.30
C PHE A 75 -9.83 1.77 18.02
N GLY A 76 -8.52 1.77 17.79
CA GLY A 76 -7.73 0.58 17.53
C GLY A 76 -7.87 0.03 16.11
N GLN A 77 -7.23 -1.10 15.87
CA GLN A 77 -7.18 -1.78 14.58
C GLN A 77 -7.37 -3.29 14.73
N ASP A 78 -7.95 -3.91 13.69
CA ASP A 78 -7.94 -5.36 13.51
C ASP A 78 -6.78 -5.79 12.60
N LEU A 79 -5.81 -6.48 13.19
CA LEU A 79 -4.64 -7.01 12.50
C LEU A 79 -4.94 -8.25 11.66
N ALA A 80 -6.12 -8.87 11.78
CA ALA A 80 -6.54 -9.96 10.89
C ALA A 80 -6.71 -9.48 9.45
N TRP A 81 -7.11 -8.22 9.27
CA TRP A 81 -7.27 -7.52 7.99
C TRP A 81 -6.05 -6.66 7.62
N THR A 82 -4.94 -6.81 8.34
CA THR A 82 -3.70 -6.10 8.10
C THR A 82 -2.60 -7.11 7.79
N THR A 83 -1.62 -6.75 6.96
CA THR A 83 -0.47 -7.59 6.57
C THR A 83 0.56 -7.74 7.71
N SER A 84 0.13 -8.20 8.89
CA SER A 84 0.88 -8.16 10.16
C SER A 84 1.84 -9.33 10.42
N VAL A 85 2.08 -10.21 9.44
CA VAL A 85 3.08 -11.32 9.46
C VAL A 85 3.18 -12.19 10.75
N PRO A 86 2.07 -12.65 11.38
CA PRO A 86 2.14 -13.44 12.61
C PRO A 86 3.08 -14.65 12.55
N SER A 87 3.11 -15.37 11.42
CA SER A 87 3.97 -16.55 11.29
C SER A 87 5.44 -16.20 11.45
N ILE A 88 5.90 -15.09 10.86
CA ILE A 88 7.29 -14.64 10.98
C ILE A 88 7.54 -14.17 12.41
N ALA A 89 6.65 -13.35 12.96
CA ALA A 89 6.79 -12.79 14.30
C ALA A 89 6.89 -13.88 15.38
N LEU A 90 6.07 -14.93 15.28
CA LEU A 90 6.08 -16.05 16.23
C LEU A 90 7.29 -16.97 16.01
N LEU A 91 7.61 -17.31 14.75
CA LEU A 91 8.76 -18.17 14.43
C LEU A 91 10.09 -17.55 14.89
N PHE A 92 10.23 -16.23 14.75
CA PHE A 92 11.43 -15.49 15.15
C PHE A 92 11.34 -14.88 16.55
N SER A 93 10.28 -15.17 17.32
CA SER A 93 10.08 -14.58 18.65
C SER A 93 11.26 -14.72 19.60
N PRO A 94 12.01 -15.85 19.69
CA PRO A 94 13.17 -15.93 20.58
C PRO A 94 14.28 -14.95 20.17
N ILE A 95 14.47 -14.74 18.87
CA ILE A 95 15.44 -13.79 18.31
C ILE A 95 14.96 -12.36 18.54
N THR A 96 13.67 -12.09 18.32
CA THR A 96 13.08 -10.76 18.52
C THR A 96 13.20 -10.32 19.98
N LEU A 97 12.95 -11.21 20.93
CA LEU A 97 13.05 -10.93 22.36
C LEU A 97 14.50 -10.76 22.82
N SER A 98 15.46 -11.48 22.22
CA SER A 98 16.87 -11.45 22.65
C SER A 98 17.70 -10.36 21.96
N PHE A 99 17.45 -10.11 20.67
CA PHE A 99 18.30 -9.25 19.82
C PHE A 99 17.52 -8.13 19.12
N GLY A 100 16.20 -8.12 19.25
CA GLY A 100 15.33 -7.12 18.65
C GLY A 100 14.78 -7.50 17.26
N PRO A 101 13.74 -6.79 16.82
CA PRO A 101 13.00 -7.10 15.59
C PRO A 101 13.79 -6.82 14.30
N VAL A 102 14.81 -5.95 14.34
CA VAL A 102 15.66 -5.64 13.17
C VAL A 102 16.46 -6.86 12.74
N LEU A 103 17.07 -7.56 13.70
CA LEU A 103 17.78 -8.79 13.41
C LEU A 103 16.83 -9.88 12.92
N SER A 104 15.65 -10.02 13.53
CA SER A 104 14.63 -10.97 13.08
C SER A 104 14.18 -10.70 11.65
N TYR A 105 13.96 -9.45 11.27
CA TYR A 105 13.64 -9.06 9.90
C TYR A 105 14.76 -9.47 8.94
N ASN A 106 15.99 -9.04 9.20
CA ASN A 106 17.12 -9.31 8.32
C ASN A 106 17.42 -10.81 8.18
N LEU A 107 17.29 -11.58 9.27
CA LEU A 107 17.43 -13.04 9.23
C LEU A 107 16.30 -13.71 8.46
N ALA A 108 15.05 -13.26 8.62
CA ALA A 108 13.93 -13.76 7.83
C ALA A 108 14.15 -13.50 6.32
N THR A 109 14.70 -12.33 5.97
CA THR A 109 15.09 -11.99 4.60
C THR A 109 16.17 -12.92 4.05
N ILE A 110 17.29 -13.06 4.75
CA ILE A 110 18.41 -13.93 4.35
C ILE A 110 17.93 -15.39 4.20
N LEU A 111 17.16 -15.88 5.18
CA LEU A 111 16.65 -17.25 5.15
C LEU A 111 15.67 -17.47 4.01
N SER A 112 14.79 -16.51 3.71
CA SER A 112 13.91 -16.64 2.54
C SER A 112 14.70 -16.69 1.24
N LEU A 113 15.65 -15.76 1.06
CA LEU A 113 16.53 -15.69 -0.11
C LEU A 113 17.35 -16.97 -0.30
N ALA A 114 17.69 -17.69 0.77
CA ALA A 114 18.39 -18.96 0.70
C ALA A 114 17.44 -20.15 0.45
N LEU A 115 16.34 -20.23 1.21
CA LEU A 115 15.46 -21.39 1.25
C LEU A 115 14.57 -21.50 0.02
N ALA A 116 14.10 -20.37 -0.54
CA ALA A 116 13.23 -20.39 -1.72
C ALA A 116 13.94 -20.97 -2.96
N PRO A 117 15.11 -20.48 -3.40
CA PRO A 117 15.85 -21.09 -4.51
C PRO A 117 16.38 -22.48 -4.17
N PHE A 118 16.67 -22.79 -2.90
CA PHE A 118 16.98 -24.15 -2.48
C PHE A 118 15.78 -25.09 -2.69
N GLY A 119 14.56 -24.64 -2.43
CA GLY A 119 13.35 -25.38 -2.77
C GLY A 119 13.21 -25.63 -4.27
N ILE A 120 13.51 -24.63 -5.12
CA ILE A 120 13.57 -24.81 -6.58
C ILE A 120 14.62 -25.86 -6.98
N TYR A 121 15.81 -25.81 -6.36
CA TYR A 121 16.84 -26.83 -6.54
C TYR A 121 16.30 -28.23 -6.18
N LEU A 122 15.56 -28.38 -5.07
CA LEU A 122 14.97 -29.67 -4.67
C LEU A 122 13.90 -30.15 -5.66
N ILE A 123 13.05 -29.25 -6.19
CA ILE A 123 12.11 -29.56 -7.27
C ILE A 123 12.88 -30.10 -8.48
N CYS A 124 13.92 -29.39 -8.93
CA CYS A 124 14.75 -29.79 -10.08
C CYS A 124 15.43 -31.14 -9.86
N LYS A 125 15.98 -31.38 -8.65
CA LYS A 125 16.54 -32.67 -8.26
C LYS A 125 15.50 -33.78 -8.26
N SER A 126 14.29 -33.49 -7.78
CA SER A 126 13.19 -34.46 -7.74
C SER A 126 12.74 -34.90 -9.12
N ILE A 127 12.91 -34.08 -10.17
CA ILE A 127 12.65 -34.48 -11.57
C ILE A 127 13.89 -35.02 -12.28
N ASN A 128 14.88 -35.50 -11.51
CA ASN A 128 16.11 -36.16 -11.97
C ASN A 128 17.09 -35.27 -12.75
N LEU A 129 17.09 -33.95 -12.51
CA LEU A 129 18.10 -33.07 -13.11
C LEU A 129 19.46 -33.18 -12.39
N SER A 130 20.52 -32.84 -13.11
CA SER A 130 21.89 -32.79 -12.61
C SER A 130 22.04 -31.72 -11.52
N GLN A 131 23.13 -31.80 -10.74
CA GLN A 131 23.46 -30.81 -9.71
C GLN A 131 23.54 -29.40 -10.31
N SER A 132 24.28 -29.23 -11.41
CA SER A 132 24.46 -27.94 -12.08
C SER A 132 23.16 -27.38 -12.64
N SER A 133 22.33 -28.21 -13.27
CA SER A 133 21.03 -27.77 -13.81
C SER A 133 20.10 -27.30 -12.70
N SER A 134 20.09 -28.03 -11.58
CA SER A 134 19.25 -27.71 -10.42
C SER A 134 19.72 -26.43 -9.73
N ILE A 135 21.04 -26.23 -9.62
CA ILE A 135 21.61 -24.97 -9.10
C ILE A 135 21.25 -23.79 -10.02
N PHE A 136 21.32 -23.99 -11.34
CA PHE A 136 20.92 -22.98 -12.31
C PHE A 136 19.44 -22.59 -12.19
N GLY A 137 18.54 -23.56 -12.01
CA GLY A 137 17.13 -23.28 -11.74
C GLY A 137 16.93 -22.41 -10.50
N GLY A 138 17.55 -22.75 -9.36
CA GLY A 138 17.46 -21.92 -8.17
C GLY A 138 18.12 -20.54 -8.33
N LEU A 139 19.18 -20.40 -9.14
CA LEU A 139 19.78 -19.09 -9.45
C LEU A 139 18.83 -18.19 -10.24
N ILE A 140 18.10 -18.72 -11.22
CA ILE A 140 17.08 -17.97 -11.97
C ILE A 140 16.01 -17.42 -11.01
N PHE A 141 15.59 -18.22 -10.04
CA PHE A 141 14.63 -17.77 -9.03
C PHE A 141 15.23 -16.77 -8.03
N PHE A 142 16.47 -17.00 -7.56
CA PHE A 142 17.16 -16.10 -6.63
C PHE A 142 17.28 -14.69 -7.19
N PHE A 143 17.58 -14.56 -8.49
CA PHE A 143 17.74 -13.27 -9.17
C PHE A 143 16.44 -12.76 -9.81
N SER A 144 15.30 -13.42 -9.60
CA SER A 144 14.08 -13.02 -10.29
C SER A 144 13.64 -11.61 -9.90
N SER A 145 13.11 -10.86 -10.87
CA SER A 145 12.68 -9.48 -10.63
C SER A 145 11.52 -9.39 -9.65
N TYR A 146 10.71 -10.44 -9.50
CA TYR A 146 9.71 -10.52 -8.43
C TYR A 146 10.35 -10.45 -7.05
N VAL A 147 11.30 -11.35 -6.75
CA VAL A 147 11.91 -11.44 -5.41
C VAL A 147 12.56 -10.12 -5.05
N TRP A 148 13.35 -9.57 -5.96
CA TRP A 148 14.07 -8.31 -5.73
C TRP A 148 13.16 -7.09 -5.73
N GLY A 149 12.09 -7.05 -6.54
CA GLY A 149 11.08 -5.99 -6.46
C GLY A 149 10.40 -5.97 -5.09
N GLN A 150 9.97 -7.13 -4.60
CA GLN A 150 9.27 -7.23 -3.31
C GLN A 150 10.20 -6.94 -2.11
N LEU A 151 11.51 -7.20 -2.22
CA LEU A 151 12.51 -6.85 -1.19
C LEU A 151 12.60 -5.35 -0.87
N LEU A 152 12.06 -4.47 -1.73
CA LEU A 152 12.05 -3.02 -1.47
C LEU A 152 11.18 -2.64 -0.27
N GLY A 153 10.27 -3.50 0.19
CA GLY A 153 9.51 -3.21 1.40
C GLY A 153 8.53 -4.28 1.86
N HIS A 154 8.20 -5.27 1.04
CA HIS A 154 7.07 -6.18 1.28
C HIS A 154 7.51 -7.54 1.84
N LEU A 155 7.83 -7.59 3.14
CA LEU A 155 8.23 -8.83 3.84
C LEU A 155 7.28 -10.01 3.58
N THR A 156 5.99 -9.73 3.51
CA THR A 156 4.93 -10.72 3.24
C THR A 156 5.03 -11.38 1.86
N LEU A 157 5.66 -10.71 0.89
CA LEU A 157 5.65 -11.11 -0.53
C LEU A 157 6.96 -11.71 -1.02
N TYR A 158 8.09 -11.48 -0.33
CA TYR A 158 9.34 -12.18 -0.66
C TYR A 158 9.68 -13.31 0.31
N VAL A 159 9.01 -13.43 1.47
CA VAL A 159 9.12 -14.61 2.35
C VAL A 159 8.26 -15.76 1.79
N VAL A 160 8.71 -16.31 0.65
CA VAL A 160 7.94 -17.26 -0.18
C VAL A 160 8.56 -18.65 -0.25
N PHE A 161 9.56 -18.95 0.59
CA PHE A 161 10.26 -20.24 0.55
C PHE A 161 9.30 -21.44 0.70
N VAL A 162 8.19 -21.26 1.42
CA VAL A 162 7.16 -22.28 1.61
C VAL A 162 6.60 -22.78 0.28
N ILE A 163 6.46 -21.91 -0.72
CA ILE A 163 5.84 -22.24 -2.01
C ILE A 163 6.66 -23.32 -2.76
N PRO A 164 7.97 -23.15 -3.02
CA PRO A 164 8.79 -24.23 -3.56
C PRO A 164 8.78 -25.53 -2.74
N PHE A 165 8.74 -25.46 -1.40
CA PHE A 165 8.67 -26.66 -0.56
C PHE A 165 7.34 -27.40 -0.69
N LEU A 166 6.21 -26.69 -0.80
CA LEU A 166 4.90 -27.30 -1.06
C LEU A 166 4.88 -28.01 -2.41
N ILE A 167 5.46 -27.40 -3.45
CA ILE A 167 5.60 -28.03 -4.77
C ILE A 167 6.51 -29.28 -4.69
N TYR A 168 7.63 -29.19 -3.97
CA TYR A 168 8.52 -30.33 -3.76
C TYR A 168 7.82 -31.49 -3.03
N LEU A 169 7.08 -31.21 -1.96
CA LEU A 169 6.28 -32.20 -1.23
C LEU A 169 5.20 -32.82 -2.11
N PHE A 170 4.55 -32.02 -2.96
CA PHE A 170 3.60 -32.51 -3.95
C PHE A 170 4.26 -33.51 -4.90
N ILE A 171 5.46 -33.22 -5.42
CA ILE A 171 6.18 -34.13 -6.32
C ILE A 171 6.56 -35.43 -5.60
N LEU A 172 7.11 -35.33 -4.38
CA LEU A 172 7.41 -36.53 -3.58
C LEU A 172 6.14 -37.37 -3.36
N ARG A 173 5.01 -36.73 -3.07
CA ARG A 173 3.75 -37.44 -2.84
C ARG A 173 3.24 -38.08 -4.12
N PHE A 174 3.31 -37.37 -5.24
CA PHE A 174 2.91 -37.85 -6.56
C PHE A 174 3.72 -39.08 -7.00
N LYS A 175 5.00 -39.12 -6.61
CA LYS A 175 5.90 -40.27 -6.82
C LYS A 175 5.76 -41.39 -5.79
N ASN A 176 4.90 -41.21 -4.77
CA ASN A 176 4.78 -42.08 -3.60
C ASN A 176 6.07 -42.22 -2.76
N GLU A 177 6.95 -41.21 -2.78
CA GLU A 177 8.18 -41.15 -1.96
C GLU A 177 7.89 -40.64 -0.54
N ILE A 178 6.74 -40.02 -0.31
CA ILE A 178 6.22 -39.64 1.02
C ILE A 178 4.81 -40.22 1.23
N GLY A 179 4.54 -40.71 2.44
CA GLY A 179 3.24 -41.25 2.83
C GLY A 179 2.15 -40.17 2.96
N SER A 180 0.90 -40.55 2.69
CA SER A 180 -0.27 -39.64 2.67
C SER A 180 -0.43 -38.82 3.96
N LYS A 181 -0.39 -39.46 5.14
CA LYS A 181 -0.53 -38.76 6.43
C LYS A 181 0.56 -37.70 6.65
N LYS A 182 1.82 -38.02 6.33
CA LYS A 182 2.95 -37.09 6.46
C LYS A 182 2.82 -35.92 5.48
N TYR A 183 2.42 -36.20 4.25
CA TYR A 183 2.15 -35.17 3.24
C TYR A 183 1.05 -34.20 3.69
N ILE A 184 -0.10 -34.73 4.12
CA ILE A 184 -1.23 -33.90 4.58
C ILE A 184 -0.82 -33.04 5.77
N LEU A 185 -0.15 -33.63 6.78
CA LEU A 185 0.28 -32.92 7.97
C LEU A 185 1.27 -31.79 7.66
N ILE A 186 2.37 -32.10 6.96
CA ILE A 186 3.43 -31.13 6.68
C ILE A 186 2.90 -30.04 5.75
N SER A 187 2.18 -30.41 4.68
CA SER A 187 1.60 -29.44 3.75
C SER A 187 0.56 -28.55 4.43
N GLY A 188 -0.29 -29.09 5.32
CA GLY A 188 -1.26 -28.30 6.08
C GLY A 188 -0.62 -27.31 7.04
N ILE A 189 0.46 -27.70 7.75
CA ILE A 189 1.22 -26.79 8.62
C ILE A 189 1.90 -25.71 7.78
N LEU A 190 2.56 -26.07 6.68
CA LEU A 190 3.22 -25.12 5.79
C LEU A 190 2.22 -24.14 5.16
N LEU A 191 1.04 -24.62 4.76
CA LEU A 191 -0.04 -23.78 4.26
C LEU A 191 -0.55 -22.80 5.34
N ALA A 192 -0.74 -23.25 6.58
CA ALA A 192 -1.10 -22.36 7.68
C ALA A 192 0.00 -21.32 7.98
N LEU A 193 1.27 -21.74 7.91
CA LEU A 193 2.42 -20.86 8.04
C LEU A 193 2.46 -19.82 6.91
N GLN A 194 2.24 -20.23 5.66
CA GLN A 194 2.16 -19.32 4.51
C GLN A 194 1.01 -18.33 4.64
N PHE A 195 -0.14 -18.75 5.17
CA PHE A 195 -1.26 -17.85 5.43
C PHE A 195 -0.88 -16.74 6.41
N GLY A 196 -0.24 -17.08 7.53
CA GLY A 196 0.22 -16.10 8.50
C GLY A 196 1.46 -15.30 8.06
N ILE A 197 2.12 -15.67 6.96
CA ILE A 197 3.09 -14.80 6.27
C ILE A 197 2.33 -13.86 5.32
N SER A 198 1.48 -14.41 4.46
CA SER A 198 0.69 -13.68 3.48
C SER A 198 -0.55 -14.50 3.08
N ALA A 199 -1.72 -14.01 3.50
CA ALA A 199 -3.00 -14.58 3.12
C ALA A 199 -3.23 -14.51 1.59
N GLU A 200 -2.66 -13.49 0.93
CA GLU A 200 -2.73 -13.35 -0.53
C GLU A 200 -1.91 -14.44 -1.24
N VAL A 201 -0.65 -14.65 -0.84
CA VAL A 201 0.20 -15.70 -1.44
C VAL A 201 -0.39 -17.08 -1.16
N TYR A 202 -0.93 -17.32 0.04
CA TYR A 202 -1.67 -18.55 0.35
C TYR A 202 -2.84 -18.78 -0.63
N THR A 203 -3.69 -17.77 -0.80
CA THR A 203 -4.93 -17.87 -1.60
C THR A 203 -4.62 -18.04 -3.08
N THR A 204 -3.67 -17.25 -3.60
CA THR A 204 -3.23 -17.33 -4.99
C THR A 204 -2.50 -18.64 -5.28
N PHE A 205 -1.69 -19.15 -4.34
CA PHE A 205 -1.00 -20.43 -4.51
C PHE A 205 -1.99 -21.59 -4.61
N ILE A 206 -2.99 -21.63 -3.73
CA ILE A 206 -4.05 -22.65 -3.80
C ILE A 206 -4.78 -22.57 -5.14
N THR A 207 -5.14 -21.35 -5.57
CA THR A 207 -5.84 -21.11 -6.84
C THR A 207 -5.02 -21.64 -8.02
N PHE A 208 -3.75 -21.24 -8.15
CA PHE A 208 -2.89 -21.70 -9.24
C PHE A 208 -2.49 -23.16 -9.13
N SER A 209 -2.44 -23.74 -7.92
CA SER A 209 -2.23 -25.17 -7.72
C SER A 209 -3.40 -25.99 -8.26
N TYR A 210 -4.65 -25.56 -8.03
CA TYR A 210 -5.82 -26.22 -8.61
C TYR A 210 -5.92 -26.03 -10.13
N ILE A 211 -5.54 -24.86 -10.65
CA ILE A 211 -5.40 -24.65 -12.10
C ILE A 211 -4.34 -25.60 -12.69
N ALA A 212 -3.18 -25.73 -12.03
CA ALA A 212 -2.13 -26.65 -12.45
C ALA A 212 -2.61 -28.12 -12.41
N LEU A 213 -3.30 -28.54 -11.34
CA LEU A 213 -3.92 -29.86 -11.24
C LEU A 213 -4.94 -30.11 -12.35
N PHE A 214 -5.75 -29.10 -12.70
CA PHE A 214 -6.72 -29.19 -13.80
C PHE A 214 -6.04 -29.34 -15.16
N ILE A 215 -5.02 -28.53 -15.47
CA ILE A 215 -4.24 -28.64 -16.73
C ILE A 215 -3.57 -30.02 -16.80
N MET A 216 -2.98 -30.48 -15.70
CA MET A 216 -2.36 -31.79 -15.61
C MET A 216 -3.40 -32.91 -15.81
N PHE A 217 -4.56 -32.84 -15.17
CA PHE A 217 -5.66 -33.78 -15.40
C PHE A 217 -6.05 -33.80 -16.88
N TYR A 218 -6.28 -32.64 -17.50
CA TYR A 218 -6.69 -32.54 -18.90
C TYR A 218 -5.67 -33.18 -19.86
N ILE A 219 -4.37 -32.94 -19.66
CA ILE A 219 -3.28 -33.47 -20.48
C ILE A 219 -3.11 -34.99 -20.28
N PHE A 220 -3.23 -35.47 -19.04
CA PHE A 220 -2.93 -36.85 -18.67
C PHE A 220 -4.17 -37.76 -18.54
N ARG A 221 -5.41 -37.26 -18.73
CA ARG A 221 -6.66 -38.01 -18.53
C ARG A 221 -6.80 -39.32 -19.30
N LYS A 222 -6.11 -39.46 -20.44
CA LYS A 222 -6.12 -40.69 -21.25
C LYS A 222 -5.23 -41.80 -20.67
N ASP A 223 -4.35 -41.47 -19.74
CA ASP A 223 -3.52 -42.44 -19.03
C ASP A 223 -4.13 -42.70 -17.65
N GLU A 224 -4.76 -43.87 -17.49
CA GLU A 224 -5.48 -44.23 -16.25
C GLU A 224 -4.59 -44.23 -15.01
N LYS A 225 -3.29 -44.52 -15.14
CA LYS A 225 -2.34 -44.47 -14.03
C LYS A 225 -2.15 -43.03 -13.56
N TYR A 226 -1.82 -42.11 -14.47
CA TYR A 226 -1.63 -40.70 -14.10
C TYR A 226 -2.93 -40.04 -13.64
N LYS A 227 -4.05 -40.34 -14.30
CA LYS A 227 -5.38 -39.86 -13.88
C LYS A 227 -5.67 -40.21 -12.42
N LYS A 228 -5.49 -41.47 -12.01
CA LYS A 228 -5.68 -41.91 -10.61
C LYS A 228 -4.72 -41.21 -9.65
N LEU A 229 -3.45 -41.07 -10.03
CA LEU A 229 -2.44 -40.37 -9.21
C LEU A 229 -2.79 -38.88 -9.02
N ILE A 230 -3.22 -38.20 -10.07
CA ILE A 230 -3.63 -36.78 -10.03
C ILE A 230 -4.83 -36.61 -9.11
N LEU A 231 -5.89 -37.40 -9.30
CA LEU A 231 -7.09 -37.33 -8.46
C LEU A 231 -6.78 -37.64 -6.98
N LYS A 232 -6.00 -38.68 -6.72
CA LYS A 232 -5.58 -39.04 -5.35
C LYS A 232 -4.79 -37.92 -4.69
N THR A 233 -3.79 -37.37 -5.38
CA THR A 233 -2.93 -36.32 -4.82
C THR A 233 -3.71 -35.01 -4.69
N ALA A 234 -4.65 -34.72 -5.60
CA ALA A 234 -5.56 -33.58 -5.49
C ALA A 234 -6.43 -33.69 -4.22
N LEU A 235 -7.04 -34.85 -3.96
CA LEU A 235 -7.83 -35.07 -2.74
C LEU A 235 -6.99 -34.89 -1.47
N GLU A 236 -5.77 -35.43 -1.45
CA GLU A 236 -4.86 -35.28 -0.30
C GLU A 236 -4.39 -33.83 -0.12
N SER A 237 -4.15 -33.09 -1.22
CA SER A 237 -3.89 -31.65 -1.17
C SER A 237 -5.10 -30.89 -0.63
N SER A 238 -6.32 -31.26 -1.00
CA SER A 238 -7.54 -30.66 -0.43
C SER A 238 -7.66 -30.94 1.06
N LEU A 239 -7.30 -32.14 1.53
CA LEU A 239 -7.23 -32.44 2.97
C LEU A 239 -6.17 -31.60 3.69
N ALA A 240 -5.03 -31.31 3.05
CA ALA A 240 -4.02 -30.40 3.61
C ALA A 240 -4.54 -28.96 3.73
N VAL A 241 -5.30 -28.48 2.73
CA VAL A 241 -5.97 -27.16 2.78
C VAL A 241 -7.05 -27.12 3.87
N LEU A 242 -7.81 -28.20 4.06
CA LEU A 242 -8.77 -28.31 5.16
C LEU A 242 -8.06 -28.27 6.51
N LEU A 243 -6.94 -29.00 6.65
CA LEU A 243 -6.13 -28.97 7.87
C LEU A 243 -5.57 -27.57 8.14
N SER A 244 -5.08 -26.84 7.13
CA SER A 244 -4.61 -25.48 7.33
C SER A 244 -5.74 -24.55 7.76
N ALA A 245 -6.93 -24.67 7.18
CA ALA A 245 -8.11 -23.90 7.61
C ALA A 245 -8.51 -24.20 9.07
N LEU A 246 -8.43 -25.48 9.49
CA LEU A 246 -8.65 -25.91 10.88
C LEU A 246 -7.64 -25.28 11.86
N LEU A 247 -6.36 -25.25 11.49
CA LEU A 247 -5.32 -24.60 12.30
C LEU A 247 -5.51 -23.08 12.40
N LEU A 248 -6.10 -22.47 11.38
CA LEU A 248 -6.34 -21.04 11.29
C LEU A 248 -7.69 -20.60 11.87
N LEU A 249 -8.48 -21.48 12.47
CA LEU A 249 -9.80 -21.14 13.02
C LEU A 249 -9.79 -19.90 13.94
N PRO A 250 -8.82 -19.71 14.87
CA PRO A 250 -8.75 -18.50 15.68
C PRO A 250 -8.53 -17.23 14.84
N TYR A 251 -7.70 -17.30 13.79
CA TYR A 251 -7.47 -16.19 12.88
C TYR A 251 -8.74 -15.89 12.07
N LEU A 252 -9.34 -16.93 11.49
CA LEU A 252 -10.55 -16.82 10.68
C LEU A 252 -11.71 -16.21 11.47
N TYR A 253 -11.84 -16.51 12.76
CA TYR A 253 -12.80 -15.85 13.64
C TYR A 253 -12.69 -14.32 13.58
N TYR A 254 -11.48 -13.75 13.70
CA TYR A 254 -11.30 -12.30 13.65
C TYR A 254 -11.56 -11.70 12.27
N ILE A 255 -11.18 -12.40 11.18
CA ILE A 255 -11.54 -12.00 9.81
C ILE A 255 -13.05 -11.81 9.66
N PHE A 256 -13.84 -12.74 10.19
CA PHE A 256 -15.30 -12.68 10.08
C PHE A 256 -15.95 -11.75 11.11
N TYR A 257 -15.35 -11.59 12.30
CA TYR A 257 -15.85 -10.72 13.36
C TYR A 257 -15.89 -9.24 12.95
N ARG A 258 -14.85 -8.75 12.25
CA ARG A 258 -14.81 -7.40 11.66
C ARG A 258 -14.59 -7.45 10.15
N TYR A 259 -15.50 -8.13 9.46
CA TYR A 259 -15.40 -8.31 8.00
C TYR A 259 -15.30 -6.98 7.25
N VAL A 260 -14.21 -6.79 6.50
CA VAL A 260 -14.01 -5.64 5.61
C VAL A 260 -14.57 -5.98 4.23
N LYS A 261 -15.63 -5.26 3.82
CA LYS A 261 -16.38 -5.57 2.59
C LYS A 261 -15.68 -5.12 1.32
N GLU A 262 -15.01 -3.97 1.34
CA GLU A 262 -14.35 -3.39 0.16
C GLU A 262 -12.91 -3.87 0.00
N PRO A 263 -12.39 -4.02 -1.24
CA PRO A 263 -10.99 -4.29 -1.47
C PRO A 263 -10.13 -3.16 -0.89
N LEU A 264 -9.12 -3.50 -0.10
CA LEU A 264 -8.16 -2.51 0.42
C LEU A 264 -7.41 -1.80 -0.72
N ASN A 265 -7.15 -2.53 -1.81
CA ASN A 265 -6.57 -2.00 -3.05
C ASN A 265 -7.40 -2.50 -4.24
N ALA A 266 -7.60 -1.64 -5.24
CA ALA A 266 -8.26 -2.05 -6.47
C ALA A 266 -7.33 -2.98 -7.30
N PRO A 267 -7.76 -4.19 -7.71
CA PRO A 267 -6.92 -5.09 -8.52
C PRO A 267 -6.49 -4.47 -9.85
N SER A 268 -7.31 -3.58 -10.40
CA SER A 268 -7.00 -2.82 -11.62
C SER A 268 -5.92 -1.77 -11.42
N ALA A 269 -5.43 -1.52 -10.19
CA ALA A 269 -4.31 -0.62 -9.95
C ALA A 269 -2.94 -1.34 -10.03
N TYR A 270 -2.91 -2.67 -10.10
CA TYR A 270 -1.69 -3.47 -10.01
C TYR A 270 -1.72 -4.67 -10.97
N GLU A 271 -1.50 -4.39 -12.25
CA GLU A 271 -1.52 -5.36 -13.35
C GLU A 271 -0.12 -5.45 -13.98
N ALA A 272 0.31 -6.63 -14.41
CA ALA A 272 1.59 -6.76 -15.10
C ALA A 272 1.52 -6.09 -16.48
N ASP A 273 2.39 -5.12 -16.73
CA ASP A 273 2.55 -4.55 -18.06
C ASP A 273 3.25 -5.58 -18.98
N PRO A 274 2.70 -5.95 -20.14
CA PRO A 274 3.35 -6.86 -21.08
C PRO A 274 4.76 -6.44 -21.47
N LEU A 275 5.04 -5.13 -21.51
CA LEU A 275 6.37 -4.62 -21.80
C LEU A 275 7.35 -4.85 -20.65
N ASN A 276 6.90 -4.94 -19.40
CA ASN A 276 7.77 -5.18 -18.25
C ASN A 276 8.47 -6.55 -18.32
N PHE A 277 7.89 -7.54 -19.01
CA PHE A 277 8.59 -8.81 -19.30
C PHE A 277 9.89 -8.63 -20.10
N PHE A 278 9.96 -7.60 -20.95
CA PHE A 278 11.09 -7.31 -21.86
C PHE A 278 11.92 -6.09 -21.45
N ILE A 279 11.31 -5.14 -20.73
CA ILE A 279 11.90 -3.86 -20.35
C ILE A 279 12.16 -3.87 -18.84
N PRO A 280 13.44 -3.78 -18.41
CA PRO A 280 13.77 -3.78 -17.00
C PRO A 280 13.36 -2.47 -16.33
N THR A 281 13.10 -2.54 -15.03
CA THR A 281 12.95 -1.38 -14.16
C THR A 281 14.29 -1.04 -13.50
N PRO A 282 14.42 0.09 -12.77
CA PRO A 282 15.65 0.43 -12.04
C PRO A 282 16.13 -0.61 -11.02
N ILE A 283 15.28 -1.57 -10.64
CA ILE A 283 15.61 -2.73 -9.78
C ILE A 283 16.68 -3.59 -10.42
N THR A 284 16.72 -3.68 -11.75
CA THR A 284 17.70 -4.48 -12.47
C THR A 284 18.96 -3.65 -12.72
N LEU A 285 20.13 -4.23 -12.45
CA LEU A 285 21.42 -3.56 -12.62
C LEU A 285 21.68 -3.18 -14.09
N LEU A 286 21.48 -4.14 -15.00
CA LEU A 286 21.68 -3.92 -16.42
C LEU A 286 20.46 -3.26 -17.05
N PHE A 287 20.70 -2.17 -17.78
CA PHE A 287 19.72 -1.40 -18.54
C PHE A 287 18.56 -0.79 -17.74
N GLY A 288 18.41 -1.07 -16.43
CA GLY A 288 17.32 -0.54 -15.62
C GLY A 288 17.25 1.00 -15.62
N LYS A 289 18.40 1.67 -15.43
CA LYS A 289 18.49 3.15 -15.53
C LYS A 289 18.27 3.67 -16.96
N LEU A 290 18.70 2.91 -17.97
CA LEU A 290 18.53 3.30 -19.38
C LEU A 290 17.05 3.32 -19.78
N PHE A 291 16.29 2.34 -19.31
CA PHE A 291 14.87 2.20 -19.62
C PHE A 291 13.93 2.85 -18.60
N GLU A 292 14.47 3.49 -17.54
CA GLU A 292 13.70 4.20 -16.52
C GLU A 292 12.65 5.19 -17.08
N PRO A 293 12.92 5.99 -18.15
CA PRO A 293 11.91 6.86 -18.74
C PRO A 293 10.68 6.13 -19.31
N ILE A 294 10.84 4.86 -19.67
CA ILE A 294 9.76 4.00 -20.15
C ILE A 294 9.11 3.28 -18.97
N SER A 295 9.91 2.67 -18.08
CA SER A 295 9.39 1.87 -16.98
C SER A 295 8.60 2.71 -15.96
N LYS A 296 8.94 3.99 -15.77
CA LYS A 296 8.15 4.93 -14.95
C LYS A 296 6.71 5.12 -15.41
N LYS A 297 6.38 4.71 -16.65
CA LYS A 297 5.01 4.76 -17.19
C LYS A 297 4.22 3.49 -16.90
N PHE A 298 4.86 2.43 -16.40
CA PHE A 298 4.15 1.25 -15.92
C PHE A 298 3.32 1.62 -14.68
N ILE A 299 2.30 0.82 -14.39
CA ILE A 299 1.37 1.11 -13.28
C ILE A 299 1.87 0.42 -12.03
N GLY A 300 1.94 1.19 -10.95
CA GLY A 300 2.36 0.72 -9.64
C GLY A 300 3.60 1.48 -9.19
N ASN A 301 4.40 0.80 -8.38
CA ASN A 301 5.72 1.25 -7.98
C ASN A 301 6.72 0.18 -8.40
N TYR A 302 8.02 0.46 -8.29
CA TYR A 302 9.04 -0.51 -8.69
C TYR A 302 8.89 -1.87 -8.00
N SER A 303 8.41 -1.93 -6.75
CA SER A 303 8.14 -3.20 -6.07
C SER A 303 7.02 -4.04 -6.69
N GLU A 304 6.11 -3.44 -7.44
CA GLU A 304 4.98 -4.10 -8.11
C GLU A 304 5.20 -4.24 -9.63
N GLU A 305 6.39 -3.90 -10.14
CA GLU A 305 6.81 -4.04 -11.56
C GLU A 305 7.90 -5.12 -11.70
N GLY A 306 7.68 -6.27 -11.05
CA GLY A 306 8.61 -7.38 -10.96
C GLY A 306 8.52 -8.42 -12.09
N ALA A 307 7.88 -8.13 -13.22
CA ALA A 307 7.62 -9.14 -14.27
C ALA A 307 8.80 -9.40 -15.24
N TYR A 308 9.89 -8.64 -15.10
CA TYR A 308 11.02 -8.71 -16.03
C TYR A 308 11.72 -10.07 -16.02
N LEU A 309 11.81 -10.68 -17.21
CA LEU A 309 12.52 -11.95 -17.43
C LEU A 309 13.87 -11.74 -18.13
N GLY A 310 13.98 -10.70 -18.96
CA GLY A 310 15.16 -10.44 -19.79
C GLY A 310 15.23 -11.30 -21.04
N LEU A 311 15.79 -10.73 -22.12
CA LEU A 311 15.81 -11.35 -23.46
C LEU A 311 16.42 -12.77 -23.50
N PRO A 312 17.54 -13.06 -22.80
CA PRO A 312 18.12 -14.40 -22.83
C PRO A 312 17.22 -15.46 -22.17
N LEU A 313 16.54 -15.12 -21.06
CA LEU A 313 15.61 -16.03 -20.40
C LEU A 313 14.34 -16.21 -21.23
N ILE A 314 13.83 -15.16 -21.86
CA ILE A 314 12.71 -15.27 -22.82
C ILE A 314 13.08 -16.21 -23.95
N PHE A 315 14.30 -16.13 -24.49
CA PHE A 315 14.77 -17.06 -25.51
C PHE A 315 14.77 -18.52 -25.00
N ILE A 316 15.25 -18.77 -23.77
CA ILE A 316 15.20 -20.10 -23.14
C ILE A 316 13.76 -20.60 -23.06
N ILE A 317 12.84 -19.79 -22.54
CA ILE A 317 11.43 -20.15 -22.34
C ILE A 317 10.75 -20.40 -23.69
N VAL A 318 10.90 -19.49 -24.65
CA VAL A 318 10.28 -19.60 -25.97
C VAL A 318 10.82 -20.82 -26.72
N SER A 319 12.13 -21.04 -26.71
CA SER A 319 12.72 -22.23 -27.34
C SER A 319 12.25 -23.52 -26.68
N PHE A 320 12.09 -23.55 -25.36
CA PHE A 320 11.48 -24.67 -24.65
C PHE A 320 10.01 -24.88 -25.04
N ILE A 321 9.20 -23.83 -25.11
CA ILE A 321 7.79 -23.92 -25.51
C ILE A 321 7.68 -24.48 -26.93
N PHE A 322 8.47 -23.99 -27.89
CA PHE A 322 8.49 -24.53 -29.25
C PHE A 322 8.94 -26.00 -29.30
N ALA A 323 9.97 -26.36 -28.54
CA ALA A 323 10.42 -27.74 -28.43
C ALA A 323 9.34 -28.63 -27.79
N SER A 324 8.58 -28.11 -26.82
CA SER A 324 7.51 -28.84 -26.13
C SER A 324 6.36 -29.21 -27.07
N ARG A 325 6.02 -28.36 -28.04
CA ARG A 325 4.96 -28.62 -29.05
C ARG A 325 5.30 -29.80 -29.96
N ARG A 326 6.59 -30.04 -30.21
CA ARG A 326 7.09 -31.16 -31.01
C ARG A 326 7.42 -32.39 -30.16
N SER A 327 7.43 -32.25 -28.84
CA SER A 327 7.81 -33.33 -27.92
C SER A 327 6.63 -34.25 -27.64
N LYS A 328 6.91 -35.56 -27.55
CA LYS A 328 5.95 -36.53 -27.00
C LYS A 328 5.86 -36.44 -25.46
N ASN A 329 6.74 -35.67 -24.82
CA ASN A 329 6.76 -35.53 -23.36
C ASN A 329 5.65 -34.57 -22.88
N ARG A 330 4.55 -35.16 -22.39
CA ARG A 330 3.39 -34.44 -21.84
C ARG A 330 3.75 -33.52 -20.67
N PHE A 331 4.83 -33.79 -19.93
CA PHE A 331 5.27 -32.91 -18.85
C PHE A 331 5.76 -31.55 -19.38
N TYR A 332 6.41 -31.51 -20.54
CA TYR A 332 6.84 -30.25 -21.15
C TYR A 332 5.64 -29.43 -21.64
N ILE A 333 4.63 -30.10 -22.20
CA ILE A 333 3.37 -29.46 -22.57
C ILE A 333 2.70 -28.85 -21.34
N PHE A 334 2.64 -29.61 -20.23
CA PHE A 334 2.10 -29.10 -18.96
C PHE A 334 2.81 -27.84 -18.47
N LEU A 335 4.15 -27.83 -18.40
CA LEU A 335 4.91 -26.65 -17.96
C LEU A 335 4.70 -25.45 -18.89
N SER A 336 4.72 -25.66 -20.21
CA SER A 336 4.45 -24.62 -21.19
C SER A 336 3.04 -24.05 -21.06
N SER A 337 2.03 -24.91 -20.91
CA SER A 337 0.63 -24.50 -20.72
C SER A 337 0.44 -23.71 -19.42
N LEU A 338 1.02 -24.20 -18.32
CA LEU A 338 0.95 -23.52 -17.03
C LEU A 338 1.62 -22.14 -17.09
N PHE A 339 2.82 -22.04 -17.68
CA PHE A 339 3.51 -20.76 -17.87
C PHE A 339 2.65 -19.75 -18.62
N ILE A 340 2.05 -20.15 -19.75
CA ILE A 340 1.19 -19.28 -20.56
C ILE A 340 -0.04 -18.83 -19.77
N VAL A 341 -0.70 -19.73 -19.03
CA VAL A 341 -1.86 -19.40 -18.20
C VAL A 341 -1.50 -18.38 -17.11
N LEU A 342 -0.33 -18.54 -16.47
CA LEU A 342 0.15 -17.62 -15.44
C LEU A 342 0.45 -16.22 -16.01
N VAL A 343 1.10 -16.14 -17.18
CA VAL A 343 1.34 -14.87 -17.87
C VAL A 343 0.02 -14.17 -18.21
N ILE A 344 -0.94 -14.90 -18.78
CA ILE A 344 -2.26 -14.35 -19.12
C ILE A 344 -3.00 -13.88 -17.86
N ALA A 345 -2.91 -14.62 -16.76
CA ALA A 345 -3.50 -14.24 -15.48
C ALA A 345 -2.86 -12.98 -14.89
N SER A 346 -1.53 -12.80 -15.05
CA SER A 346 -0.82 -11.63 -14.50
C SER A 346 -1.20 -10.30 -15.17
N PHE A 347 -1.71 -10.34 -16.40
CA PHE A 347 -2.25 -9.15 -17.07
C PHE A 347 -3.52 -8.59 -16.38
N GLY A 348 -4.12 -9.35 -15.46
CA GLY A 348 -5.24 -8.88 -14.65
C GLY A 348 -6.57 -8.84 -15.40
N PRO A 349 -7.57 -8.09 -14.90
CA PRO A 349 -8.90 -8.04 -15.51
C PRO A 349 -8.94 -7.33 -16.86
N TYR A 350 -8.03 -6.39 -17.11
CA TYR A 350 -7.95 -5.65 -18.37
C TYR A 350 -6.50 -5.59 -18.84
N LEU A 351 -6.28 -5.75 -20.14
CA LEU A 351 -4.95 -5.59 -20.68
C LEU A 351 -4.55 -4.11 -20.62
N LYS A 352 -3.35 -3.83 -20.14
CA LYS A 352 -2.77 -2.49 -20.13
C LYS A 352 -1.38 -2.48 -20.72
N SER A 353 -0.96 -1.35 -21.25
CA SER A 353 0.38 -1.14 -21.80
C SER A 353 0.77 0.33 -21.64
N LEU A 354 1.98 0.57 -21.13
CA LEU A 354 2.52 1.91 -20.84
C LEU A 354 1.58 2.75 -19.97
N GLY A 355 0.93 2.12 -19.00
CA GLY A 355 -0.01 2.80 -18.11
C GLY A 355 -1.42 2.99 -18.67
N HIS A 356 -1.63 2.71 -19.95
CA HIS A 356 -2.92 2.91 -20.62
C HIS A 356 -3.74 1.62 -20.65
N ARG A 357 -5.01 1.73 -20.26
CA ARG A 357 -5.97 0.62 -20.34
C ARG A 357 -6.42 0.40 -21.78
N LEU A 358 -6.29 -0.82 -22.26
CA LEU A 358 -6.82 -1.26 -23.54
C LEU A 358 -8.26 -1.79 -23.37
N LEU A 359 -9.02 -1.84 -24.47
CA LEU A 359 -10.41 -2.31 -24.48
C LEU A 359 -10.56 -3.84 -24.35
N LEU A 360 -9.45 -4.57 -24.20
CA LEU A 360 -9.44 -6.03 -24.11
C LEU A 360 -9.68 -6.50 -22.67
N VAL A 361 -10.82 -7.16 -22.45
CA VAL A 361 -11.14 -7.84 -21.19
C VAL A 361 -10.39 -9.16 -21.14
N MET A 362 -9.70 -9.39 -20.02
CA MET A 362 -8.83 -10.55 -19.84
C MET A 362 -9.50 -11.60 -18.94
N PRO A 363 -9.09 -12.89 -19.00
CA PRO A 363 -9.77 -13.97 -18.28
C PRO A 363 -9.84 -13.78 -16.76
N TRP A 364 -8.88 -13.04 -16.17
CA TRP A 364 -8.86 -12.78 -14.73
C TRP A 364 -10.06 -11.93 -14.26
N TYR A 365 -10.77 -11.24 -15.17
CA TYR A 365 -11.97 -10.47 -14.83
C TYR A 365 -13.00 -11.27 -14.04
N ILE A 366 -13.16 -12.56 -14.35
CA ILE A 366 -14.10 -13.46 -13.65
C ILE A 366 -13.75 -13.57 -12.16
N PHE A 367 -12.46 -13.69 -11.84
CA PHE A 367 -11.97 -13.86 -10.46
C PHE A 367 -12.10 -12.58 -9.63
N THR A 368 -12.15 -11.40 -10.26
CA THR A 368 -12.39 -10.13 -9.56
C THR A 368 -13.81 -10.02 -8.95
N LYS A 369 -14.72 -10.91 -9.35
CA LYS A 369 -16.09 -10.99 -8.81
C LYS A 369 -16.24 -12.02 -7.69
N MET A 370 -15.23 -12.85 -7.45
CA MET A 370 -15.29 -13.92 -6.46
C MET A 370 -14.87 -13.41 -5.07
N PRO A 371 -15.57 -13.81 -3.99
CA PRO A 371 -15.16 -13.46 -2.63
C PRO A 371 -13.76 -14.05 -2.35
N LEU A 372 -13.01 -13.39 -1.46
CA LEU A 372 -11.62 -13.72 -1.07
C LEU A 372 -10.55 -13.50 -2.17
N ILE A 373 -10.82 -13.86 -3.43
CA ILE A 373 -9.87 -13.72 -4.54
C ILE A 373 -9.90 -12.31 -5.16
N LYS A 374 -11.01 -11.58 -5.01
CA LYS A 374 -11.17 -10.21 -5.54
C LYS A 374 -10.11 -9.19 -5.05
N ASN A 375 -9.34 -9.51 -4.02
CA ASN A 375 -8.29 -8.65 -3.46
C ASN A 375 -6.88 -9.02 -3.97
N ALA A 376 -6.73 -10.12 -4.71
CA ALA A 376 -5.44 -10.56 -5.24
C ALA A 376 -4.96 -9.61 -6.34
N LEU A 377 -3.69 -9.23 -6.29
CA LEU A 377 -3.09 -8.30 -7.25
C LEU A 377 -2.42 -9.09 -8.40
N PRO A 378 -2.90 -8.95 -9.65
CA PRO A 378 -2.40 -9.74 -10.77
C PRO A 378 -0.90 -9.66 -11.03
N THR A 379 -0.29 -8.49 -10.83
CA THR A 379 1.17 -8.34 -11.00
C THR A 379 1.97 -9.30 -10.11
N ARG A 380 1.44 -9.66 -8.93
CA ARG A 380 2.11 -10.56 -7.98
C ARG A 380 2.10 -12.03 -8.41
N PHE A 381 1.35 -12.38 -9.46
CA PHE A 381 1.37 -13.75 -10.03
C PHE A 381 2.69 -14.06 -10.75
N THR A 382 3.52 -13.05 -10.99
CA THR A 382 4.90 -13.18 -11.46
C THR A 382 5.75 -14.08 -10.58
N LEU A 383 5.44 -14.21 -9.27
CA LEU A 383 6.01 -15.26 -8.41
C LEU A 383 5.93 -16.65 -9.04
N TYR A 384 4.75 -17.05 -9.51
CA TYR A 384 4.53 -18.38 -10.08
C TYR A 384 5.15 -18.50 -11.47
N ILE A 385 5.17 -17.41 -12.23
CA ILE A 385 5.84 -17.33 -13.54
C ILE A 385 7.34 -17.62 -13.33
N ASP A 386 7.97 -16.99 -12.36
CA ASP A 386 9.40 -17.14 -12.06
C ASP A 386 9.75 -18.55 -11.58
N ILE A 387 8.89 -19.18 -10.76
CA ILE A 387 9.05 -20.59 -10.36
C ILE A 387 9.04 -21.51 -11.60
N VAL A 388 8.06 -21.35 -12.49
CA VAL A 388 7.95 -22.18 -13.68
C VAL A 388 9.08 -21.88 -14.67
N ALA A 389 9.46 -20.61 -14.84
CA ALA A 389 10.60 -20.18 -15.65
C ALA A 389 11.92 -20.79 -15.16
N ALA A 390 12.13 -20.83 -13.84
CA ALA A 390 13.29 -21.46 -13.22
C ALA A 390 13.37 -22.97 -13.52
N ILE A 391 12.25 -23.69 -13.39
CA ILE A 391 12.17 -25.13 -13.71
C ILE A 391 12.41 -25.36 -15.20
N ILE A 392 11.75 -24.59 -16.07
CA ILE A 392 11.94 -24.64 -17.53
C ILE A 392 13.42 -24.41 -17.89
N SER A 393 14.04 -23.42 -17.27
CA SER A 393 15.44 -23.06 -17.53
C SER A 393 16.41 -24.15 -17.10
N ALA A 394 16.16 -24.80 -15.96
CA ALA A 394 16.93 -25.95 -15.51
C ALA A 394 16.82 -27.14 -16.49
N ILE A 395 15.61 -27.44 -16.97
CA ILE A 395 15.39 -28.51 -17.96
C ILE A 395 16.07 -28.16 -19.29
N TRP A 396 15.91 -26.92 -19.77
CA TRP A 396 16.52 -26.45 -21.01
C TRP A 396 18.05 -26.54 -20.93
N PHE A 397 18.65 -26.10 -19.84
CA PHE A 397 20.09 -26.17 -19.63
C PHE A 397 20.61 -27.61 -19.69
N GLU A 398 19.84 -28.58 -19.22
CA GLU A 398 20.23 -29.98 -19.27
C GLU A 398 20.00 -30.63 -20.63
N LYS A 399 18.81 -30.42 -21.21
CA LYS A 399 18.32 -31.20 -22.35
C LYS A 399 18.49 -30.51 -23.71
N SER A 400 18.90 -29.24 -23.74
CA SER A 400 19.16 -28.53 -24.99
C SER A 400 20.37 -29.13 -25.71
N ASN A 401 20.18 -29.40 -27.01
CA ASN A 401 21.20 -29.93 -27.93
C ASN A 401 22.04 -28.82 -28.58
N ILE A 402 21.90 -27.57 -28.15
CA ILE A 402 22.72 -26.45 -28.64
C ILE A 402 24.19 -26.68 -28.23
N ASN A 403 25.12 -26.14 -29.01
CA ASN A 403 26.54 -26.14 -28.68
C ASN A 403 26.78 -25.72 -27.22
N LYS A 404 27.64 -26.48 -26.53
CA LYS A 404 27.91 -26.34 -25.10
C LYS A 404 28.29 -24.91 -24.72
N ASN A 405 29.16 -24.25 -25.49
CA ASN A 405 29.62 -22.89 -25.20
C ASN A 405 28.47 -21.89 -25.32
N ILE A 406 27.68 -21.97 -26.40
CA ILE A 406 26.50 -21.12 -26.60
C ILE A 406 25.50 -21.31 -25.46
N LYS A 407 25.26 -22.55 -25.03
CA LYS A 407 24.36 -22.85 -23.91
C LYS A 407 24.82 -22.20 -22.61
N TYR A 408 26.10 -22.32 -22.25
CA TYR A 408 26.64 -21.64 -21.07
C TYR A 408 26.58 -20.12 -21.20
N SER A 409 26.87 -19.56 -22.38
CA SER A 409 26.78 -18.12 -22.62
C SER A 409 25.36 -17.60 -22.45
N ILE A 410 24.35 -18.27 -23.01
CA ILE A 410 22.93 -17.88 -22.86
C ILE A 410 22.50 -17.99 -21.40
N SER A 411 22.88 -19.08 -20.70
CA SER A 411 22.58 -19.24 -19.27
C SER A 411 23.26 -18.18 -18.39
N PHE A 412 24.52 -17.84 -18.69
CA PHE A 412 25.23 -16.77 -17.99
C PHE A 412 24.57 -15.41 -18.25
N LEU A 413 24.23 -15.10 -19.51
CA LEU A 413 23.52 -13.87 -19.87
C LEU A 413 22.14 -13.78 -19.22
N ALA A 414 21.41 -14.90 -19.09
CA ALA A 414 20.13 -14.93 -18.39
C ALA A 414 20.27 -14.51 -16.92
N ILE A 415 21.30 -14.99 -16.22
CA ILE A 415 21.59 -14.54 -14.85
C ILE A 415 22.05 -13.09 -14.85
N LEU A 416 22.97 -12.71 -15.74
CA LEU A 416 23.54 -11.38 -15.81
C LEU A 416 22.47 -10.29 -16.01
N PHE A 417 21.45 -10.58 -16.84
CA PHE A 417 20.33 -9.67 -17.09
C PHE A 417 19.38 -9.53 -15.89
N LEU A 418 19.41 -10.48 -14.95
CA LEU A 418 18.54 -10.48 -13.77
C LEU A 418 19.21 -9.96 -12.50
N ILE A 419 20.52 -9.67 -12.54
CA ILE A 419 21.25 -9.17 -11.36
C ILE A 419 20.61 -7.87 -10.86
N PRO A 420 20.28 -7.77 -9.56
CA PRO A 420 19.65 -6.58 -8.99
C PRO A 420 20.64 -5.43 -8.84
N ASN A 421 20.12 -4.21 -8.92
CA ASN A 421 20.81 -2.98 -8.57
C ASN A 421 20.82 -2.81 -7.05
N LEU A 422 21.90 -3.29 -6.41
CA LEU A 422 22.05 -3.26 -4.94
C LEU A 422 21.93 -1.87 -4.32
N ASN A 423 22.14 -0.79 -5.09
CA ASN A 423 21.98 0.58 -4.59
C ASN A 423 20.54 0.91 -4.16
N MET A 424 19.54 0.19 -4.69
CA MET A 424 18.13 0.39 -4.32
C MET A 424 17.77 -0.19 -2.95
N TYR A 425 18.62 -1.04 -2.39
CA TYR A 425 18.36 -1.74 -1.13
C TYR A 425 19.19 -1.18 0.02
N ARG A 426 19.91 -0.07 -0.19
CA ARG A 426 20.79 0.51 0.83
C ARG A 426 20.01 0.77 2.12
N GLY A 427 20.41 0.09 3.18
CA GLY A 427 19.84 0.25 4.49
C GLY A 427 20.30 1.55 5.13
N SER A 428 19.43 2.16 5.92
CA SER A 428 19.77 3.26 6.81
C SER A 428 19.88 2.74 8.24
N GLN A 429 20.77 3.35 9.03
CA GLN A 429 20.85 3.05 10.45
C GLN A 429 19.60 3.58 11.16
N ILE A 430 18.98 2.73 11.97
CA ILE A 430 17.85 3.13 12.81
C ILE A 430 18.40 3.87 14.03
N ILE A 431 18.17 5.17 14.06
CA ILE A 431 18.64 6.06 15.14
C ILE A 431 17.44 6.50 15.98
N TYR A 432 17.57 6.35 17.30
CA TYR A 432 16.57 6.82 18.26
C TYR A 432 17.04 8.12 18.91
N PRO A 433 16.20 9.17 18.97
CA PRO A 433 16.56 10.40 19.69
C PRO A 433 16.79 10.10 21.17
N SER A 434 17.59 10.92 21.85
CA SER A 434 17.90 10.70 23.28
C SER A 434 16.64 10.74 24.14
N PHE A 435 15.61 11.49 23.73
CA PHE A 435 14.28 11.46 24.33
C PHE A 435 13.74 10.03 24.51
N ILE A 436 13.89 9.18 23.48
CA ILE A 436 13.46 7.78 23.47
C ILE A 436 14.55 6.87 24.07
N SER A 437 15.79 6.96 23.59
CA SER A 437 16.84 5.99 23.92
C SER A 437 17.35 6.08 25.36
N SER A 438 17.26 7.26 26.00
CA SER A 438 17.67 7.45 27.40
C SER A 438 16.52 7.38 28.41
N GLY A 439 15.28 7.12 27.97
CA GLY A 439 14.13 6.98 28.86
C GLY A 439 13.50 8.28 29.34
N ILE A 440 13.92 9.44 28.82
CA ILE A 440 13.40 10.77 29.20
C ILE A 440 11.89 10.88 28.95
N TYR A 441 11.37 10.20 27.93
CA TYR A 441 9.94 10.19 27.59
C TYR A 441 9.02 9.87 28.78
N LYS A 442 9.48 9.05 29.74
CA LYS A 442 8.69 8.70 30.94
C LYS A 442 8.38 9.89 31.85
N LYS A 443 9.13 11.00 31.74
CA LYS A 443 8.88 12.24 32.49
C LYS A 443 7.76 13.08 31.90
N TYR A 444 7.50 12.94 30.60
CA TYR A 444 6.59 13.80 29.85
C TYR A 444 5.34 13.08 29.38
N ILE A 445 5.42 11.76 29.22
CA ILE A 445 4.35 10.90 28.72
C ILE A 445 3.99 9.88 29.79
N LYS A 446 2.68 9.73 30.05
CA LYS A 446 2.13 8.72 30.94
C LYS A 446 2.06 7.37 30.24
N GLN A 447 2.15 6.29 31.00
CA GLN A 447 1.98 4.95 30.44
C GLN A 447 0.55 4.79 29.89
N GLY A 448 0.43 4.28 28.66
CA GLY A 448 -0.83 4.12 27.95
C GLY A 448 -1.44 5.43 27.42
N GLU A 449 -0.74 6.55 27.51
CA GLU A 449 -1.19 7.83 26.95
C GLU A 449 -1.27 7.75 25.42
N ASN A 450 -2.30 8.38 24.86
CA ASN A 450 -2.48 8.49 23.42
C ASN A 450 -1.66 9.67 22.92
N ILE A 451 -0.78 9.44 21.95
CA ILE A 451 0.10 10.48 21.41
C ILE A 451 0.06 10.49 19.88
N ILE A 452 0.44 11.62 19.30
CA ILE A 452 0.76 11.73 17.88
C ILE A 452 2.25 11.99 17.73
N VAL A 453 2.89 11.31 16.79
CA VAL A 453 4.28 11.52 16.37
C VAL A 453 4.27 11.97 14.92
N PHE A 454 4.72 13.19 14.67
CA PHE A 454 4.89 13.70 13.31
C PHE A 454 6.28 13.36 12.75
N PRO A 455 6.40 13.20 11.42
CA PRO A 455 5.31 13.06 10.45
C PRO A 455 4.48 11.78 10.68
N THR A 456 3.21 11.80 10.31
CA THR A 456 2.22 10.76 10.67
C THR A 456 2.10 9.63 9.65
N TYR A 457 2.59 9.79 8.41
CA TYR A 457 2.40 8.81 7.32
C TYR A 457 3.51 8.80 6.27
N GLY A 458 3.51 7.73 5.46
CA GLY A 458 4.35 7.53 4.29
C GLY A 458 5.78 7.14 4.63
N ALA A 459 6.68 7.27 3.64
CA ALA A 459 8.11 7.02 3.80
C ALA A 459 8.79 7.88 4.88
N TYR A 460 8.11 8.93 5.34
CA TYR A 460 8.62 9.86 6.34
C TYR A 460 8.11 9.57 7.75
N GLY A 461 6.92 8.98 7.92
CA GLY A 461 6.24 8.74 9.22
C GLY A 461 6.67 7.49 9.98
N VAL A 462 7.91 7.05 9.80
CA VAL A 462 8.43 5.79 10.38
C VAL A 462 8.77 5.90 11.86
N GLN A 463 8.87 7.11 12.41
CA GLN A 463 9.34 7.36 13.78
C GLN A 463 8.34 6.82 14.80
N GLY A 464 7.04 7.08 14.62
CA GLY A 464 5.97 6.61 15.51
C GLY A 464 6.07 5.11 15.83
N PRO A 465 5.91 4.21 14.83
CA PRO A 465 6.02 2.77 15.05
C PRO A 465 7.37 2.36 15.65
N LEU A 466 8.49 2.94 15.18
CA LEU A 466 9.83 2.60 15.68
C LEU A 466 10.01 2.99 17.15
N TRP A 467 9.53 4.18 17.56
CA TRP A 467 9.65 4.68 18.92
C TRP A 467 8.76 3.89 19.86
N GLN A 468 7.50 3.63 19.49
CA GLN A 468 6.59 2.80 20.28
C GLN A 468 7.16 1.39 20.49
N MET A 469 7.70 0.80 19.42
CA MET A 469 8.37 -0.50 19.49
C MET A 469 9.60 -0.44 20.39
N LYS A 470 10.42 0.62 20.34
CA LYS A 470 11.62 0.77 21.17
C LYS A 470 11.30 0.95 22.66
N THR A 471 10.15 1.56 22.98
CA THR A 471 9.70 1.79 24.36
C THR A 471 8.82 0.68 24.91
N ASP A 472 8.77 -0.48 24.25
CA ASP A 472 7.93 -1.63 24.65
C ASP A 472 6.45 -1.25 24.79
N PHE A 473 5.92 -0.54 23.78
CA PHE A 473 4.51 -0.12 23.70
C PHE A 473 4.05 0.71 24.90
N TYR A 474 4.96 1.54 25.46
CA TYR A 474 4.68 2.37 26.64
C TYR A 474 3.54 3.38 26.43
N PHE A 475 3.33 3.86 25.21
CA PHE A 475 2.27 4.79 24.82
C PHE A 475 1.51 4.23 23.62
N ASN A 476 0.31 4.75 23.37
CA ASN A 476 -0.49 4.41 22.19
C ASN A 476 -0.37 5.51 21.14
N LEU A 477 -0.45 5.15 19.87
CA LEU A 477 -0.38 6.07 18.74
C LEU A 477 -1.79 6.40 18.25
N SER A 478 -2.15 7.67 18.22
CA SER A 478 -3.38 8.18 17.62
C SER A 478 -3.14 8.61 16.17
N GLN A 479 -2.55 7.71 15.39
CA GLN A 479 -2.26 7.92 13.97
C GLN A 479 -2.22 6.58 13.23
N VAL A 480 -2.09 6.67 11.91
CA VAL A 480 -1.91 5.51 11.05
C VAL A 480 -0.53 4.88 11.23
N ILE A 481 -0.50 3.54 11.25
CA ILE A 481 0.70 2.75 10.96
C ILE A 481 0.40 1.84 9.77
N ALA A 482 -0.72 1.13 9.82
CA ALA A 482 -1.22 0.28 8.75
C ALA A 482 -2.75 0.13 8.83
N GLY A 483 -3.36 -0.45 7.81
CA GLY A 483 -4.80 -0.68 7.75
C GLY A 483 -5.62 0.59 7.47
N PRO A 484 -6.94 0.45 7.29
CA PRO A 484 -7.83 1.57 7.00
C PRO A 484 -8.04 2.49 8.22
N THR A 485 -8.46 3.73 7.97
CA THR A 485 -8.97 4.64 9.02
C THR A 485 -10.17 3.99 9.75
N PRO A 486 -10.25 4.09 11.09
CA PRO A 486 -11.42 3.63 11.85
C PRO A 486 -12.73 4.25 11.37
N LYS A 487 -13.80 3.46 11.39
CA LYS A 487 -15.12 3.86 10.88
C LYS A 487 -15.65 5.11 11.60
N GLU A 488 -15.42 5.18 12.90
CA GLU A 488 -15.81 6.30 13.77
C GLU A 488 -15.17 7.62 13.31
N LEU A 489 -13.95 7.57 12.78
CA LEU A 489 -13.24 8.74 12.25
C LEU A 489 -13.60 9.02 10.79
N GLN A 490 -13.87 7.98 9.99
CA GLN A 490 -14.30 8.14 8.59
C GLN A 490 -15.68 8.81 8.47
N GLU A 491 -16.62 8.45 9.34
CA GLU A 491 -17.98 8.99 9.35
C GLU A 491 -18.04 10.40 9.96
N ASP A 492 -16.97 10.83 10.61
CA ASP A 492 -16.89 12.09 11.32
C ASP A 492 -16.32 13.21 10.46
N LYS A 493 -17.22 14.11 10.09
CA LYS A 493 -16.92 15.23 9.19
C LYS A 493 -16.05 16.30 9.83
N ASP A 494 -16.02 16.40 11.15
CA ASP A 494 -15.26 17.43 11.82
C ASP A 494 -13.76 17.11 11.76
N VAL A 495 -13.37 15.84 11.65
CA VAL A 495 -11.96 15.41 11.60
C VAL A 495 -11.43 15.16 10.19
N HIS A 496 -12.32 15.13 9.19
CA HIS A 496 -12.00 14.70 7.83
C HIS A 496 -10.87 15.51 7.18
N TRP A 497 -10.88 16.83 7.36
CA TRP A 497 -9.83 17.69 6.80
C TRP A 497 -8.46 17.31 7.37
N PHE A 498 -8.35 17.13 8.69
CA PHE A 498 -7.08 16.74 9.32
C PHE A 498 -6.66 15.32 8.92
N LEU A 499 -7.61 14.39 8.83
CA LEU A 499 -7.35 13.03 8.34
C LEU A 499 -6.74 13.04 6.93
N ASP A 500 -7.35 13.76 5.99
CA ASP A 500 -6.94 13.74 4.59
C ASP A 500 -5.64 14.51 4.33
N HIS A 501 -5.39 15.59 5.07
CA HIS A 501 -4.26 16.49 4.78
C HIS A 501 -3.04 16.25 5.65
N PHE A 502 -3.23 15.76 6.88
CA PHE A 502 -2.13 15.51 7.83
C PHE A 502 -1.94 14.03 8.10
N ILE A 503 -3.00 13.25 8.35
CA ILE A 503 -2.83 11.82 8.59
C ILE A 503 -2.47 11.08 7.30
N TRP A 504 -3.13 11.35 6.18
CA TRP A 504 -2.88 10.68 4.90
C TRP A 504 -2.25 11.58 3.82
N GLY A 505 -2.29 12.89 4.02
CA GLY A 505 -1.94 13.89 3.00
C GLY A 505 -0.47 14.29 2.96
N ASP A 506 -0.16 15.19 2.02
CA ASP A 506 1.18 15.71 1.80
C ASP A 506 1.52 16.95 2.64
N MET A 507 0.61 17.35 3.55
CA MET A 507 0.75 18.47 4.48
C MET A 507 0.97 19.84 3.81
N LYS A 508 0.51 20.03 2.56
CA LYS A 508 0.69 21.30 1.83
C LYS A 508 -0.51 22.25 1.85
N SER A 509 -1.66 21.82 2.36
CA SER A 509 -2.86 22.66 2.36
C SER A 509 -2.76 23.87 3.28
N ASP A 510 -3.32 24.99 2.83
CA ASP A 510 -3.36 26.25 3.58
C ASP A 510 -4.15 26.10 4.89
N ILE A 511 -3.57 26.62 5.97
CA ILE A 511 -4.19 26.62 7.30
C ILE A 511 -5.15 27.81 7.44
N ASN A 512 -6.40 27.50 7.80
CA ASN A 512 -7.50 28.42 8.12
C ASN A 512 -8.21 28.00 9.43
N PRO A 513 -9.14 28.81 9.98
CA PRO A 513 -9.81 28.49 11.25
C PRO A 513 -10.56 27.14 11.26
N CYS A 514 -11.07 26.69 10.11
CA CYS A 514 -11.75 25.39 10.02
C CYS A 514 -10.80 24.20 10.01
N SER A 515 -9.59 24.36 9.47
CA SER A 515 -8.54 23.36 9.60
C SER A 515 -8.08 23.20 11.05
N GLU A 516 -7.98 24.30 11.79
CA GLU A 516 -7.68 24.27 13.23
C GLU A 516 -8.78 23.58 14.03
N TYR A 517 -10.05 23.92 13.77
CA TYR A 517 -11.17 23.20 14.36
C TYR A 517 -11.10 21.70 14.07
N SER A 518 -10.72 21.31 12.85
CA SER A 518 -10.59 19.90 12.48
C SER A 518 -9.48 19.18 13.22
N PHE A 519 -8.32 19.83 13.36
CA PHE A 519 -7.19 19.35 14.14
C PHE A 519 -7.56 19.16 15.62
N LEU A 520 -8.11 20.19 16.27
CA LEU A 520 -8.51 20.12 17.68
C LEU A 520 -9.62 19.07 17.90
N SER A 521 -10.55 18.94 16.95
CA SER A 521 -11.57 17.89 16.96
C SER A 521 -10.94 16.50 16.96
N TYR A 522 -9.91 16.29 16.13
CA TYR A 522 -9.20 15.03 16.07
C TYR A 522 -8.45 14.72 17.36
N LEU A 523 -7.73 15.71 17.91
CA LEU A 523 -7.02 15.56 19.19
C LEU A 523 -8.00 15.19 20.32
N SER A 524 -9.15 15.86 20.40
CA SER A 524 -10.14 15.64 21.45
C SER A 524 -10.78 14.25 21.33
N LYS A 525 -11.23 13.87 20.13
CA LYS A 525 -11.85 12.55 19.89
C LYS A 525 -10.87 11.39 20.09
N SER A 526 -9.62 11.59 19.70
CA SER A 526 -8.56 10.60 19.89
C SER A 526 -7.94 10.65 21.30
N LYS A 527 -8.39 11.59 22.15
CA LYS A 527 -7.92 11.79 23.53
C LYS A 527 -6.40 11.95 23.61
N VAL A 528 -5.82 12.71 22.68
CA VAL A 528 -4.37 12.89 22.56
C VAL A 528 -3.87 13.72 23.73
N GLY A 529 -2.94 13.16 24.50
CA GLY A 529 -2.30 13.82 25.64
C GLY A 529 -0.97 14.49 25.29
N ALA A 530 -0.34 14.10 24.19
CA ALA A 530 0.86 14.78 23.70
C ALA A 530 1.06 14.65 22.18
N ILE A 531 1.70 15.66 21.60
CA ILE A 531 2.25 15.63 20.24
C ILE A 531 3.76 15.67 20.32
N LEU A 532 4.42 14.77 19.59
CA LEU A 532 5.86 14.69 19.47
C LEU A 532 6.30 15.02 18.04
N VAL A 533 7.30 15.89 17.92
CA VAL A 533 7.88 16.29 16.64
C VAL A 533 9.40 16.14 16.73
N PRO A 534 10.06 15.33 15.89
CA PRO A 534 11.51 15.32 15.77
C PRO A 534 12.04 16.73 15.47
N GLU A 535 13.11 17.14 16.14
CA GLU A 535 13.67 18.51 16.00
C GLU A 535 14.15 18.81 14.55
N ASP A 536 14.57 17.78 13.81
CA ASP A 536 14.98 17.87 12.43
C ASP A 536 13.80 17.93 11.43
N TYR A 537 12.58 17.69 11.89
CA TYR A 537 11.39 17.75 11.07
C TYR A 537 10.81 19.17 11.02
N LYS A 538 10.91 19.83 9.86
CA LYS A 538 10.39 21.18 9.63
C LYS A 538 9.21 21.16 8.66
N ASN A 539 8.04 21.56 9.14
CA ASN A 539 6.85 21.76 8.31
C ASN A 539 6.13 23.04 8.74
N GLN A 540 6.04 24.02 7.84
CA GLN A 540 5.46 25.34 8.13
C GLN A 540 3.96 25.27 8.44
N ASN A 541 3.22 24.40 7.77
CA ASN A 541 1.78 24.24 8.00
C ASN A 541 1.50 23.58 9.35
N LEU A 542 2.29 22.55 9.72
CA LEU A 542 2.23 21.95 11.04
C LEU A 542 2.60 22.98 12.12
N GLN A 543 3.67 23.73 11.92
CA GLN A 543 4.09 24.76 12.87
C GLN A 543 2.98 25.81 13.07
N LYS A 544 2.41 26.32 11.97
CA LYS A 544 1.31 27.28 12.01
C LYS A 544 0.09 26.73 12.79
N LEU A 545 -0.24 25.46 12.58
CA LEU A 545 -1.35 24.79 13.27
C LEU A 545 -1.07 24.61 14.79
N LEU A 546 0.18 24.28 15.15
CA LEU A 546 0.60 24.17 16.55
C LEU A 546 0.62 25.55 17.23
N ASP A 547 1.08 26.58 16.54
CA ASP A 547 1.12 27.95 17.05
C ASP A 547 -0.28 28.50 17.31
N THR A 548 -1.24 28.30 16.38
CA THR A 548 -2.61 28.80 16.57
C THR A 548 -3.35 28.07 17.67
N SER A 549 -3.08 26.78 17.87
CA SER A 549 -3.66 26.00 18.98
C SER A 549 -3.25 26.48 20.38
N GLY A 550 -2.22 27.34 20.49
CA GLY A 550 -1.70 27.86 21.75
C GLY A 550 -0.97 26.81 22.60
N LEU A 551 -0.60 25.68 22.02
CA LEU A 551 0.19 24.65 22.69
C LEU A 551 1.65 25.10 22.82
N LYS A 552 2.22 24.96 24.03
CA LYS A 552 3.60 25.38 24.29
C LYS A 552 4.60 24.27 23.95
N PRO A 553 5.63 24.56 23.13
CA PRO A 553 6.67 23.58 22.82
C PRO A 553 7.62 23.39 24.01
N ILE A 554 8.09 22.16 24.19
CA ILE A 554 9.17 21.81 25.12
C ILE A 554 10.21 21.00 24.34
N GLU A 555 11.40 21.57 24.14
CA GLU A 555 12.48 20.92 23.42
C GLU A 555 13.32 20.06 24.38
N VAL A 556 13.30 18.74 24.18
CA VAL A 556 14.03 17.80 25.05
C VAL A 556 14.54 16.63 24.24
N GLY A 557 15.85 16.39 24.31
CA GLY A 557 16.46 15.17 23.77
C GLY A 557 16.21 14.95 22.28
N LYS A 558 16.28 16.02 21.47
CA LYS A 558 16.02 16.06 20.02
C LYS A 558 14.56 15.84 19.60
N VAL A 559 13.62 16.07 20.51
CA VAL A 559 12.18 16.02 20.25
C VAL A 559 11.53 17.25 20.84
N ILE A 560 10.64 17.87 20.07
CA ILE A 560 9.74 18.94 20.51
C ILE A 560 8.44 18.29 20.98
N ILE A 561 8.04 18.60 22.21
CA ILE A 561 6.89 18.02 22.88
C ILE A 561 5.84 19.11 23.06
N TYR A 562 4.59 18.81 22.71
CA TYR A 562 3.44 19.64 23.03
C TYR A 562 2.51 18.82 23.92
N GLN A 563 2.53 19.09 25.23
CA GLN A 563 1.62 18.44 26.18
C GLN A 563 0.24 19.07 26.08
N ILE A 564 -0.79 18.23 26.09
CA ILE A 564 -2.18 18.64 25.90
C ILE A 564 -2.94 18.35 27.18
N ASP A 565 -3.44 19.42 27.80
CA ASP A 565 -4.46 19.31 28.84
C ASP A 565 -5.84 19.21 28.18
N LEU A 566 -6.58 18.13 28.47
CA LEU A 566 -7.88 17.88 27.86
C LEU A 566 -8.92 18.96 28.20
N SER A 567 -8.83 19.59 29.38
CA SER A 567 -9.74 20.67 29.75
C SER A 567 -9.46 21.95 28.96
N TYR A 568 -8.18 22.25 28.71
CA TYR A 568 -7.78 23.34 27.81
C TYR A 568 -8.23 23.06 26.38
N LEU A 569 -8.06 21.82 25.91
CA LEU A 569 -8.46 21.39 24.57
C LEU A 569 -9.97 21.56 24.34
N ASP A 570 -10.81 21.18 25.30
CA ASP A 570 -12.27 21.32 25.18
C ASP A 570 -12.71 22.79 25.13
N SER A 571 -12.02 23.68 25.84
CA SER A 571 -12.26 25.12 25.76
C SER A 571 -11.85 25.67 24.39
N LYS A 572 -10.64 25.33 23.93
CA LYS A 572 -10.12 25.77 22.63
C LYS A 572 -10.92 25.23 21.45
N LEU A 573 -11.42 24.00 21.56
CA LEU A 573 -12.27 23.40 20.54
C LEU A 573 -13.57 24.21 20.33
N LYS A 574 -14.17 24.74 21.41
CA LYS A 574 -15.36 25.60 21.32
C LYS A 574 -15.05 26.93 20.65
N GLU A 575 -13.91 27.54 20.98
CA GLU A 575 -13.43 28.77 20.34
C GLU A 575 -13.20 28.55 18.84
N ALA A 576 -12.41 27.55 18.47
CA ALA A 576 -12.13 27.21 17.07
C ALA A 576 -13.41 26.86 16.28
N LYS A 577 -14.40 26.21 16.93
CA LYS A 577 -15.70 25.96 16.30
C LYS A 577 -16.40 27.26 15.92
N ASN A 578 -16.44 28.22 16.84
CA ASN A 578 -17.06 29.52 16.61
C ASN A 578 -16.30 30.31 15.53
N GLU A 579 -14.98 30.28 15.56
CA GLU A 579 -14.15 30.93 14.54
C GLU A 579 -14.32 30.32 13.15
N CYS A 580 -14.41 28.98 13.05
CA CYS A 580 -14.72 28.31 11.79
C CYS A 580 -16.11 28.72 11.26
N SER A 581 -17.14 28.76 12.12
CA SER A 581 -18.48 29.22 11.74
C SER A 581 -18.48 30.68 11.29
N LYS A 582 -17.70 31.53 11.96
CA LYS A 582 -17.53 32.94 11.58
C LYS A 582 -16.80 33.06 10.26
N TYR A 583 -15.71 32.33 10.06
CA TYR A 583 -14.94 32.31 8.80
C TYR A 583 -15.79 31.97 7.58
N PHE A 584 -16.69 30.99 7.69
CA PHE A 584 -17.64 30.66 6.62
C PHE A 584 -18.61 31.81 6.33
N SER A 585 -19.16 32.43 7.38
CA SER A 585 -20.08 33.56 7.27
C SER A 585 -19.39 34.79 6.69
N ASP A 586 -18.16 35.07 7.11
CA ASP A 586 -17.32 36.17 6.63
C ASP A 586 -16.93 35.95 5.16
N THR A 587 -16.59 34.72 4.77
CA THR A 587 -16.31 34.36 3.37
C THR A 587 -17.53 34.62 2.50
N PHE A 588 -18.71 34.10 2.89
CA PHE A 588 -19.94 34.29 2.13
C PHE A 588 -20.35 35.77 2.05
N SER A 589 -20.33 36.48 3.17
CA SER A 589 -20.72 37.90 3.22
C SER A 589 -19.77 38.80 2.44
N THR A 590 -18.46 38.54 2.50
CA THR A 590 -17.46 39.25 1.69
C THR A 590 -17.73 39.04 0.22
N LEU A 591 -17.91 37.79 -0.22
CA LEU A 591 -18.22 37.49 -1.62
C LEU A 591 -19.50 38.18 -2.09
N LEU A 592 -20.56 38.11 -1.28
CA LEU A 592 -21.82 38.79 -1.59
C LEU A 592 -21.63 40.31 -1.73
N SER A 593 -20.97 40.95 -0.77
CA SER A 593 -20.75 42.40 -0.79
C SER A 593 -19.82 42.84 -1.93
N SER A 594 -18.75 42.09 -2.21
CA SER A 594 -17.82 42.32 -3.32
C SER A 594 -18.55 42.20 -4.66
N SER A 595 -19.39 41.17 -4.82
CA SER A 595 -20.22 41.00 -6.02
C SER A 595 -21.21 42.14 -6.19
N GLN A 596 -21.94 42.51 -5.13
CA GLN A 596 -22.89 43.62 -5.16
C GLN A 596 -22.21 44.95 -5.49
N LYS A 597 -21.03 45.21 -4.92
CA LYS A 597 -20.26 46.42 -5.19
C LYS A 597 -19.81 46.49 -6.65
N PHE A 598 -19.20 45.42 -7.16
CA PHE A 598 -18.78 45.35 -8.56
C PHE A 598 -19.92 45.61 -9.54
N LEU A 599 -21.08 44.99 -9.28
CA LEU A 599 -22.26 45.16 -10.11
C LEU A 599 -22.87 46.57 -10.00
N SER A 600 -22.94 47.12 -8.79
CA SER A 600 -23.43 48.48 -8.54
C SER A 600 -22.57 49.57 -9.21
N ASP A 601 -21.27 49.30 -9.33
CA ASP A 601 -20.29 50.16 -10.01
C ASP A 601 -20.34 49.99 -11.56
N GLY A 602 -21.33 49.25 -12.09
CA GLY A 602 -21.57 49.05 -13.53
C GLY A 602 -20.81 47.87 -14.13
N GLY A 603 -20.26 46.99 -13.29
CA GLY A 603 -19.52 45.81 -13.71
C GLY A 603 -20.35 44.85 -14.59
N ASN A 604 -19.73 44.28 -15.62
CA ASN A 604 -20.37 43.26 -16.45
C ASN A 604 -20.50 41.94 -15.67
N PRO A 605 -21.71 41.39 -15.45
CA PRO A 605 -21.90 40.14 -14.72
C PRO A 605 -21.12 38.94 -15.29
N SER A 606 -20.86 38.92 -16.61
CA SER A 606 -20.04 37.87 -17.24
C SER A 606 -18.58 37.88 -16.78
N LYS A 607 -18.13 38.97 -16.13
CA LYS A 607 -16.80 39.10 -15.50
C LYS A 607 -16.84 38.91 -13.98
N LEU A 608 -17.96 38.46 -13.41
CA LEU A 608 -18.09 38.16 -11.99
C LEU A 608 -17.34 36.87 -11.65
N LEU A 609 -16.01 36.95 -11.67
CA LEU A 609 -15.07 35.88 -11.40
C LEU A 609 -14.11 36.32 -10.29
N PRO A 610 -13.71 35.42 -9.36
CA PRO A 610 -12.73 35.69 -8.32
C PRO A 610 -11.49 36.44 -8.82
N GLN A 611 -10.88 35.95 -9.91
CA GLN A 611 -9.69 36.57 -10.50
C GLN A 611 -9.93 38.05 -10.85
N TYR A 612 -11.01 38.35 -11.57
CA TYR A 612 -11.30 39.71 -12.00
C TYR A 612 -11.60 40.62 -10.82
N LEU A 613 -12.39 40.13 -9.84
CA LEU A 613 -12.71 40.92 -8.65
C LEU A 613 -11.47 41.22 -7.81
N GLU A 614 -10.54 40.27 -7.69
CA GLU A 614 -9.28 40.48 -6.97
C GLU A 614 -8.37 41.47 -7.69
N GLU A 615 -8.14 41.28 -9.00
CA GLU A 615 -7.26 42.14 -9.82
C GLU A 615 -7.76 43.60 -9.88
N ASN A 616 -9.07 43.81 -9.78
CA ASN A 616 -9.70 45.13 -9.83
C ASN A 616 -10.05 45.68 -8.43
N GLY A 617 -9.56 45.06 -7.36
CA GLY A 617 -9.69 45.58 -5.99
C GLY A 617 -11.08 45.47 -5.35
N TYR A 618 -11.99 44.67 -5.93
CA TYR A 618 -13.31 44.37 -5.36
C TYR A 618 -13.25 43.23 -4.34
N LEU A 619 -12.31 42.29 -4.51
CA LEU A 619 -12.10 41.15 -3.61
C LEU A 619 -10.71 41.22 -2.97
N PRO A 620 -10.56 40.95 -1.66
CA PRO A 620 -9.25 40.95 -1.02
C PRO A 620 -8.35 39.85 -1.59
N LYS A 621 -7.05 40.16 -1.77
CA LYS A 621 -6.02 39.21 -2.24
C LYS A 621 -5.87 37.95 -1.39
N SER A 622 -6.37 37.95 -0.15
CA SER A 622 -6.35 36.79 0.73
C SER A 622 -7.33 35.69 0.31
N PHE A 623 -8.30 35.98 -0.57
CA PHE A 623 -9.24 34.97 -1.07
C PHE A 623 -8.62 34.11 -2.16
N GLY A 624 -7.79 34.70 -3.03
CA GLY A 624 -7.21 34.02 -4.18
C GLY A 624 -8.28 33.54 -5.17
N TYR A 625 -7.82 32.88 -6.23
CA TYR A 625 -8.68 32.30 -7.25
C TYR A 625 -8.11 31.01 -7.82
N GLU A 626 -9.00 30.12 -8.24
CA GLU A 626 -8.69 28.89 -8.96
C GLU A 626 -8.63 29.13 -10.48
N THR A 627 -8.00 28.22 -11.23
CA THR A 627 -7.84 28.31 -12.69
C THR A 627 -8.43 27.10 -13.40
N GLY A 628 -8.51 27.14 -14.74
CA GLY A 628 -9.03 26.02 -15.53
C GLY A 628 -10.56 25.89 -15.48
N SER A 629 -11.07 24.70 -15.16
CA SER A 629 -12.53 24.47 -15.06
C SER A 629 -13.15 25.00 -13.76
N ALA A 630 -12.34 25.42 -12.80
CA ALA A 630 -12.77 25.89 -11.48
C ALA A 630 -12.72 27.42 -11.33
N ILE A 631 -12.73 28.19 -12.42
CA ILE A 631 -12.56 29.66 -12.41
C ILE A 631 -13.54 30.45 -11.54
N ASN A 632 -14.67 29.86 -11.14
CA ASN A 632 -15.64 30.47 -10.24
C ASN A 632 -15.31 30.32 -8.75
N TRP A 633 -14.27 29.54 -8.42
CA TRP A 633 -13.86 29.24 -7.06
C TRP A 633 -12.72 30.14 -6.58
N THR A 634 -12.80 30.58 -5.34
CA THR A 634 -11.70 31.16 -4.59
C THR A 634 -10.88 30.07 -3.91
N LYS A 635 -9.60 30.34 -3.62
CA LYS A 635 -8.73 29.36 -2.92
C LYS A 635 -9.22 29.06 -1.49
N ASN A 636 -9.94 29.99 -0.88
CA ASN A 636 -10.56 29.80 0.43
C ASN A 636 -11.91 29.07 0.41
N GLY A 637 -12.32 28.48 -0.72
CA GLY A 637 -13.49 27.60 -0.80
C GLY A 637 -14.83 28.30 -0.97
N GLY A 638 -14.81 29.53 -1.46
CA GLY A 638 -16.00 30.28 -1.86
C GLY A 638 -16.24 30.19 -3.37
N TRP A 639 -17.50 30.35 -3.78
CA TRP A 639 -17.93 30.31 -5.17
C TRP A 639 -18.67 31.61 -5.51
N ILE A 640 -18.36 32.20 -6.67
CA ILE A 640 -19.14 33.30 -7.25
C ILE A 640 -19.27 33.14 -8.75
N GLY A 641 -20.43 33.56 -9.29
CA GLY A 641 -20.63 33.53 -10.73
C GLY A 641 -21.94 34.17 -11.16
N TRP A 642 -22.01 34.49 -12.44
CA TRP A 642 -23.26 34.91 -13.07
C TRP A 642 -24.30 33.79 -13.02
N TRP A 643 -25.57 34.15 -12.81
CA TRP A 643 -26.67 33.18 -12.73
C TRP A 643 -27.95 33.73 -13.39
N GLY A 644 -28.75 32.83 -13.97
CA GLY A 644 -30.07 33.20 -14.49
C GLY A 644 -31.06 33.49 -13.36
N CYS A 645 -31.84 34.56 -13.45
CA CYS A 645 -32.85 34.85 -12.42
C CYS A 645 -33.96 33.78 -12.42
N PRO A 646 -34.27 33.16 -11.26
CA PRO A 646 -35.28 32.10 -11.17
C PRO A 646 -36.69 32.54 -11.60
N ASP A 647 -36.99 33.84 -11.49
CA ASP A 647 -38.26 34.44 -11.88
C ASP A 647 -38.26 35.02 -13.31
N GLY A 648 -37.15 34.87 -14.04
CA GLY A 648 -36.95 35.39 -15.39
C GLY A 648 -36.84 36.91 -15.49
N LYS A 649 -36.76 37.64 -14.37
CA LYS A 649 -36.75 39.12 -14.36
C LYS A 649 -35.39 39.67 -13.97
N GLY A 650 -34.76 40.41 -14.89
CA GLY A 650 -33.51 41.12 -14.64
C GLY A 650 -32.28 40.21 -14.73
N LYS A 651 -31.20 40.61 -14.06
CA LYS A 651 -29.93 39.89 -14.01
C LYS A 651 -29.69 39.40 -12.58
N CYS A 652 -29.04 38.25 -12.44
CA CYS A 652 -28.77 37.63 -11.15
C CYS A 652 -27.34 37.08 -11.11
N PHE A 653 -26.90 36.79 -9.89
CA PHE A 653 -25.63 36.16 -9.63
C PHE A 653 -25.77 35.19 -8.46
N GLY A 654 -24.89 34.20 -8.41
CA GLY A 654 -24.82 33.25 -7.32
C GLY A 654 -23.59 33.48 -6.45
N VAL A 655 -23.75 33.23 -5.15
CA VAL A 655 -22.66 33.17 -4.17
C VAL A 655 -22.81 31.88 -3.40
N GLY A 656 -21.69 31.19 -3.19
CA GLY A 656 -21.69 29.90 -2.52
C GLY A 656 -20.48 29.64 -1.66
N VAL A 657 -20.63 28.66 -0.76
CA VAL A 657 -19.59 28.12 0.11
C VAL A 657 -19.85 26.62 0.33
N VAL A 658 -18.81 25.83 0.54
CA VAL A 658 -18.94 24.38 0.80
C VAL A 658 -18.90 24.09 2.29
N GLY A 659 -19.95 23.48 2.84
CA GLY A 659 -20.02 23.15 4.26
C GLY A 659 -21.07 22.11 4.60
N SER A 660 -21.06 21.63 5.85
CA SER A 660 -22.17 20.85 6.39
C SER A 660 -23.37 21.76 6.67
N ILE A 661 -24.58 21.17 6.74
CA ILE A 661 -25.81 21.93 7.01
C ILE A 661 -25.67 22.81 8.26
N ASP A 662 -25.06 22.30 9.33
CA ASP A 662 -24.87 23.05 10.58
C ASP A 662 -23.97 24.27 10.41
N LYS A 663 -22.99 24.20 9.49
CA LYS A 663 -22.06 25.31 9.22
C LYS A 663 -22.69 26.37 8.33
N VAL A 664 -23.54 25.98 7.37
CA VAL A 664 -24.14 26.92 6.41
C VAL A 664 -25.52 27.43 6.82
N LYS A 665 -26.20 26.77 7.76
CA LYS A 665 -27.52 27.19 8.26
C LYS A 665 -27.52 28.62 8.80
N PRO A 666 -26.52 29.10 9.56
CA PRO A 666 -26.46 30.51 9.98
C PRO A 666 -26.47 31.47 8.78
N ILE A 667 -25.74 31.14 7.72
CA ILE A 667 -25.71 31.93 6.47
C ILE A 667 -27.10 31.95 5.82
N ILE A 668 -27.72 30.78 5.69
CA ILE A 668 -29.08 30.68 5.14
C ILE A 668 -30.04 31.53 5.96
N ASP A 669 -30.01 31.43 7.29
CA ASP A 669 -30.92 32.17 8.15
C ASP A 669 -30.70 33.69 8.07
N SER A 670 -29.47 34.15 7.89
CA SER A 670 -29.14 35.56 7.71
C SER A 670 -29.56 36.13 6.34
N TYR A 671 -29.45 35.34 5.26
CA TYR A 671 -29.62 35.85 3.90
C TYR A 671 -30.87 35.33 3.15
N LYS A 672 -31.66 34.42 3.74
CA LYS A 672 -32.83 33.82 3.08
C LYS A 672 -33.89 34.82 2.62
N SER A 673 -34.01 35.96 3.30
CA SER A 673 -34.96 37.02 2.91
C SER A 673 -34.51 37.81 1.68
N GLN A 674 -33.21 37.79 1.36
CA GLN A 674 -32.61 38.50 0.23
C GLN A 674 -32.37 37.60 -0.98
N ALA A 675 -32.24 36.29 -0.76
CA ALA A 675 -32.03 35.31 -1.82
C ALA A 675 -33.33 34.99 -2.58
N LEU A 676 -33.25 34.96 -3.90
CA LEU A 676 -34.33 34.52 -4.78
C LEU A 676 -34.48 33.00 -4.78
N GLN A 677 -33.39 32.28 -4.58
CA GLN A 677 -33.35 30.83 -4.55
C GLN A 677 -32.14 30.34 -3.73
N ILE A 678 -32.31 29.23 -3.02
CA ILE A 678 -31.29 28.64 -2.15
C ILE A 678 -31.17 27.16 -2.50
N PHE A 679 -29.95 26.72 -2.79
CA PHE A 679 -29.62 25.32 -3.04
C PHE A 679 -28.75 24.78 -1.90
N PHE A 680 -29.11 23.61 -1.38
CA PHE A 680 -28.24 22.86 -0.47
C PHE A 680 -28.67 21.38 -0.30
N PRO A 681 -27.75 20.41 -0.51
CA PRO A 681 -26.50 20.59 -1.26
C PRO A 681 -26.82 20.81 -2.75
N TYR A 682 -26.19 21.81 -3.38
CA TYR A 682 -26.36 22.07 -4.82
C TYR A 682 -26.15 20.77 -5.65
N PRO A 683 -27.01 20.48 -6.65
CA PRO A 683 -28.05 21.33 -7.26
C PRO A 683 -29.45 21.21 -6.64
N LYS A 684 -29.60 20.59 -5.46
CA LYS A 684 -30.93 20.41 -4.84
C LYS A 684 -31.39 21.69 -4.14
N LEU A 685 -32.67 22.04 -4.30
CA LEU A 685 -33.28 23.14 -3.56
C LEU A 685 -33.24 22.87 -2.05
N TYR A 686 -32.88 23.89 -1.28
CA TYR A 686 -32.86 23.82 0.17
C TYR A 686 -34.27 23.65 0.71
N ASN A 687 -34.46 22.66 1.59
CA ASN A 687 -35.67 22.45 2.35
C ASN A 687 -35.33 22.41 3.85
N PRO A 688 -35.89 23.32 4.68
CA PRO A 688 -35.58 23.39 6.11
C PRO A 688 -35.79 22.08 6.88
N ASN A 689 -36.69 21.22 6.40
CA ASN A 689 -37.09 19.99 7.09
C ASN A 689 -36.34 18.74 6.58
N SER A 690 -35.74 18.78 5.40
CA SER A 690 -35.15 17.59 4.77
C SER A 690 -33.73 17.78 4.21
N SER A 691 -33.26 19.03 4.07
CA SER A 691 -31.86 19.28 3.69
C SER A 691 -30.94 18.88 4.83
N GLN A 692 -30.08 17.92 4.55
CA GLN A 692 -29.06 17.41 5.46
C GLN A 692 -27.78 17.11 4.67
N GLY A 693 -26.69 16.85 5.38
CA GLY A 693 -25.43 16.43 4.76
C GLY A 693 -24.45 17.58 4.55
N THR A 694 -23.54 17.39 3.60
CA THR A 694 -22.46 18.32 3.25
C THR A 694 -22.52 18.57 1.75
N GLY A 695 -22.30 19.82 1.36
CA GLY A 695 -22.16 20.18 -0.04
C GLY A 695 -22.06 21.68 -0.20
N GLU A 696 -22.17 22.13 -1.43
CA GLU A 696 -22.20 23.55 -1.74
C GLU A 696 -23.56 24.13 -1.34
N LEU A 697 -23.52 25.16 -0.48
CA LEU A 697 -24.57 26.15 -0.37
C LEU A 697 -24.39 27.10 -1.54
N LEU A 698 -25.43 27.26 -2.35
CA LEU A 698 -25.49 28.29 -3.40
C LEU A 698 -26.75 29.12 -3.23
N MET A 699 -26.59 30.43 -3.11
CA MET A 699 -27.69 31.39 -2.96
C MET A 699 -27.68 32.37 -4.13
N ILE A 700 -28.85 32.57 -4.73
CA ILE A 700 -29.03 33.41 -5.92
C ILE A 700 -29.59 34.77 -5.50
N PHE A 701 -28.93 35.84 -5.93
CA PHE A 701 -29.28 37.22 -5.62
C PHE A 701 -29.54 38.02 -6.90
N ARG A 702 -30.38 39.05 -6.79
CA ARG A 702 -30.66 39.99 -7.88
C ARG A 702 -29.51 41.00 -8.01
N ASP A 703 -29.17 41.32 -9.25
CA ASP A 703 -28.22 42.38 -9.60
C ASP A 703 -28.71 43.73 -9.02
N PRO A 704 -27.90 44.44 -8.22
CA PRO A 704 -28.27 45.75 -7.69
C PRO A 704 -28.37 46.79 -8.81
N GLU A 705 -29.39 47.64 -8.79
CA GLU A 705 -29.52 48.72 -9.79
C GLU A 705 -28.29 49.65 -9.75
N PRO A 706 -27.66 49.96 -10.89
CA PRO A 706 -26.46 50.79 -10.91
C PRO A 706 -26.77 52.19 -10.38
N LYS A 707 -25.86 52.75 -9.56
CA LYS A 707 -25.99 54.13 -9.08
C LYS A 707 -25.99 55.05 -10.30
N LYS A 708 -27.12 55.73 -10.56
CA LYS A 708 -27.14 56.84 -11.53
C LYS A 708 -26.16 57.92 -11.06
N ASN A 709 -25.08 58.15 -11.81
CA ASN A 709 -24.23 59.32 -11.62
C ASN A 709 -25.10 60.57 -11.71
N LYS A 710 -25.09 61.39 -10.66
CA LYS A 710 -25.87 62.65 -10.58
C LYS A 710 -25.25 63.82 -11.34
N ASP A 711 -24.18 63.61 -12.10
CA ASP A 711 -23.40 64.70 -12.69
C ASP A 711 -23.69 65.01 -14.18
N GLU A 712 -24.71 64.39 -14.80
CA GLU A 712 -25.13 64.70 -16.18
C GLU A 712 -26.46 65.48 -16.28
N GLN A 713 -26.77 66.33 -15.29
CA GLN A 713 -27.96 67.22 -15.37
C GLN A 713 -27.68 68.72 -15.53
N ASN A 714 -26.43 69.13 -15.76
CA ASN A 714 -26.09 70.53 -16.02
C ASN A 714 -25.35 70.70 -17.36
N TYR A 715 -26.02 70.42 -18.49
CA TYR A 715 -25.80 71.13 -19.75
C TYR A 715 -27.10 71.10 -20.55
N LYS A 716 -27.90 72.15 -20.40
CA LYS A 716 -28.96 72.55 -21.32
C LYS A 716 -28.79 74.02 -21.65
#